data_AF-A0A178MVC3-F1
#
_entry.id   AF-A0A178MVC3-F1
#
_cell.length_a   1.000
_cell.length_b   1.000
_cell.length_c   1.000
_cell.angle_alpha   90.00
_cell.angle_beta   90.00
_cell.angle_gamma   90.00
#
_symmetry.space_group_name_H-M   'P 1'
#
loop_
_entity.id
_entity.type
_entity.pdbx_description
1 polymer ?
#
loop_
_entity_poly.entity_id
_entity_poly.type
_entity_poly.pdbx_seq_one_letter_code
_entity_poly.pdbx_strand_id
1 'polypeptide(L)'
;MATKIHRLTADGGVETVAFGDAYFYSYVRFEASNIDEVAQRLQRLQRERKTFVVRGRLLPSANRRHTYRLLHPKPDRPATFEKAARAWIMVDVDEAVDCPEGLDHIADPGAAAAHVVTMLPDEFKGASYIWQASSSYGLERYGGGPAVLKFHLFFLLDREVSEADLRRWGNTWNDKVGFKLVDVSVFGAIQPNYTAAPIFQGLADPIAGRRMGVYRGGFERVALVLPPEVVTKPSRRKAEGGEALPEDARADDTGTSKARGYLAHLDRIGVPNYRYPIFSAMMSYFSHNGVDAPVGPLKRDIRARIDAAPSAGRSVQELTRYKSDEYLDPDIRSARAKLAKPKANLPAYYPAPTEDRDSALARQRRVIAEWFTDAARLETANRRLEVLKAGFAEGDGFNTPTAAQKAAHTRKVTPGIVKDAGYAGDRLPDGRRLLITGAQGSGKSRAAAEEIAAWPIRESVIWWTVPTITKADEQAAEYTAIRRDDSPPVMVVRGRGQEDPATDELMCLRDAAARLVTAAGQSPGEVLCPVCPHRGSCGYKRQSAEINLYGKRGLYLMSMEYLFQIGPAPSPDLIIADESVIGAAAEELAISCHAVEDVAERLGLGVLERIGKELMCDPAGALARIAGCCSVEEIKAAVRALQAEAKRESELIAITGHMSDTEILDAVDHYMSRELSRVRGLLEAVLLELPHSPTRSSFNAIWYNPRHRKRETEYPAYIVHRLRELKPARGKPVLLLDGTGELGLNRAVWGDRVELAHIPVERRAEVVGTIGKEYSKQSLTGTDRRGKPMGDKVADAAKLRSEIAGIAGKIDGRVFCGSTLKVEKVLAEVLPVGVMTGHFGAVRGINAWEACESALVIGREQPAPQAVERQARAFLAEDPEPLLSVCDYVRQTRGRRMRDGTVLPVEVLVHPDPRVQAILEQIREAELCQTIDRVRPIYNDRRIFALNNLTLDLTYDRVVSHAQLVAGGDRWQRAWRLNGVMPTSTADLSAAYPVIWPDAKSAENYIIRDRINYPHSPKESLIWEMRVIKLAKALGETATPYRYRKKGKRGPAPTVWVSSRHPDPRAAVESILGELSLFEPVEAESINNATYEPITIKLCGGSVELSGSPVELLAMVAGADPVARDAAIMALI
;
A
#
# COMPACT_ATOMS: atom_id res chain seq x y z
N MET A 1 -22.69 -26.58 3.42
CA MET A 1 -24.08 -26.26 3.82
C MET A 1 -24.48 -24.95 3.15
N ALA A 2 -25.75 -24.76 2.82
CA ALA A 2 -26.27 -23.55 2.16
C ALA A 2 -26.87 -22.55 3.16
N THR A 3 -26.34 -22.50 4.39
CA THR A 3 -26.73 -21.58 5.45
C THR A 3 -25.48 -21.02 6.14
N LYS A 4 -25.55 -19.81 6.71
CA LYS A 4 -24.51 -19.23 7.55
C LYS A 4 -24.63 -19.75 8.98
N ILE A 5 -23.50 -19.89 9.66
CA ILE A 5 -23.47 -20.23 11.09
C ILE A 5 -22.89 -19.03 11.83
N HIS A 6 -23.67 -18.46 12.75
CA HIS A 6 -23.22 -17.43 13.68
C HIS A 6 -22.90 -18.07 15.01
N ARG A 7 -21.70 -17.83 15.53
CA ARG A 7 -21.24 -18.35 16.81
C ARG A 7 -20.88 -17.21 17.73
N LEU A 8 -21.26 -17.32 19.00
CA LEU A 8 -20.78 -16.40 20.01
C LEU A 8 -19.31 -16.74 20.28
N THR A 9 -18.43 -15.75 20.15
CA THR A 9 -17.01 -15.90 20.48
C THR A 9 -16.80 -15.64 21.97
N ALA A 10 -15.68 -16.14 22.51
CA ALA A 10 -15.39 -16.06 23.95
C ALA A 10 -15.28 -14.62 24.49
N ASP A 11 -15.02 -13.65 23.61
CA ASP A 11 -14.95 -12.20 23.86
C ASP A 11 -16.31 -11.48 23.68
N GLY A 12 -17.41 -12.22 23.47
CA GLY A 12 -18.75 -11.65 23.33
C GLY A 12 -19.13 -11.21 21.92
N GLY A 13 -18.22 -11.33 20.94
CA GLY A 13 -18.48 -11.06 19.52
C GLY A 13 -19.20 -12.18 18.78
N VAL A 14 -19.45 -11.98 17.47
CA VAL A 14 -20.12 -12.97 16.61
C VAL A 14 -19.19 -13.41 15.47
N GLU A 15 -18.69 -14.66 15.54
CA GLU A 15 -18.03 -15.32 14.43
C GLU A 15 -19.08 -15.79 13.41
N THR A 16 -18.90 -15.45 12.14
CA THR A 16 -19.78 -15.92 11.05
C THR A 16 -19.04 -16.88 10.13
N VAL A 17 -19.41 -18.15 10.15
CA VAL A 17 -18.96 -19.15 9.17
C VAL A 17 -19.84 -19.03 7.92
N ALA A 18 -19.20 -18.77 6.79
CA ALA A 18 -19.84 -18.63 5.48
C ALA A 18 -20.41 -19.96 4.95
N PHE A 19 -21.08 -19.89 3.79
CA PHE A 19 -21.66 -21.05 3.11
C PHE A 19 -20.58 -22.06 2.68
N GLY A 20 -20.94 -23.34 2.56
CA GLY A 20 -20.00 -24.41 2.22
C GLY A 20 -19.81 -24.65 0.72
N ASP A 21 -18.61 -25.09 0.33
CA ASP A 21 -18.14 -25.22 -1.06
C ASP A 21 -18.47 -26.58 -1.70
N ALA A 22 -19.75 -26.86 -1.93
CA ALA A 22 -20.18 -28.05 -2.66
C ALA A 22 -19.99 -27.87 -4.18
N TYR A 23 -19.48 -28.90 -4.86
CA TYR A 23 -19.26 -28.88 -6.32
C TYR A 23 -20.41 -29.49 -7.13
N PHE A 24 -21.14 -30.46 -6.54
CA PHE A 24 -22.25 -31.17 -7.17
C PHE A 24 -23.58 -30.87 -6.47
N TYR A 25 -24.64 -30.79 -7.26
CA TYR A 25 -25.97 -30.44 -6.79
C TYR A 25 -27.04 -31.34 -7.42
N SER A 26 -28.11 -31.58 -6.66
CA SER A 26 -29.38 -32.07 -7.19
C SER A 26 -30.29 -30.89 -7.52
N TYR A 27 -31.00 -30.95 -8.63
CA TYR A 27 -31.93 -29.93 -9.09
C TYR A 27 -33.39 -30.37 -8.92
N VAL A 28 -34.18 -29.51 -8.28
CA VAL A 28 -35.63 -29.65 -8.15
C VAL A 28 -36.27 -28.37 -8.69
N ARG A 29 -37.36 -28.53 -9.44
CA ARG A 29 -38.18 -27.41 -9.94
C ARG A 29 -39.49 -27.40 -9.17
N PHE A 30 -39.89 -26.22 -8.72
CA PHE A 30 -41.22 -25.97 -8.18
C PHE A 30 -41.90 -24.92 -9.05
N GLU A 31 -43.18 -25.14 -9.32
CA GLU A 31 -44.04 -24.17 -9.98
C GLU A 31 -44.89 -23.49 -8.92
N ALA A 32 -45.07 -22.19 -9.07
CA ALA A 32 -45.86 -21.36 -8.19
C ALA A 32 -46.59 -20.31 -9.04
N SER A 33 -47.89 -20.17 -8.82
CA SER A 33 -48.77 -19.32 -9.67
C SER A 33 -49.14 -17.99 -8.99
N ASN A 34 -49.01 -17.94 -7.67
CA ASN A 34 -49.34 -16.79 -6.82
C ASN A 34 -48.28 -16.62 -5.72
N ILE A 35 -48.33 -15.49 -5.03
CA ILE A 35 -47.32 -15.12 -4.03
C ILE A 35 -47.36 -16.04 -2.80
N ASP A 36 -48.52 -16.62 -2.49
CA ASP A 36 -48.69 -17.53 -1.36
C ASP A 36 -47.98 -18.86 -1.57
N GLU A 37 -48.05 -19.41 -2.78
CA GLU A 37 -47.31 -20.61 -3.15
C GLU A 37 -45.79 -20.36 -3.09
N VAL A 38 -45.32 -19.19 -3.53
CA VAL A 38 -43.90 -18.81 -3.38
C VAL A 38 -43.53 -18.67 -1.91
N ALA A 39 -44.38 -18.03 -1.10
CA ALA A 39 -44.15 -17.84 0.33
C ALA A 39 -44.07 -19.19 1.07
N GLN A 40 -45.01 -20.11 0.80
CA GLN A 40 -45.00 -21.46 1.36
C GLN A 40 -43.73 -22.22 0.98
N ARG A 41 -43.23 -22.06 -0.26
CA ARG A 41 -41.98 -22.70 -0.70
C ARG A 41 -40.77 -22.10 -0.01
N LEU A 42 -40.65 -20.77 0.07
CA LEU A 42 -39.55 -20.10 0.76
C LEU A 42 -39.55 -20.43 2.27
N GLN A 43 -40.73 -20.54 2.90
CA GLN A 43 -40.85 -20.94 4.30
C GLN A 43 -40.36 -22.37 4.54
N ARG A 44 -40.58 -23.30 3.60
CA ARG A 44 -40.00 -24.65 3.65
C ARG A 44 -38.48 -24.61 3.45
N LEU A 45 -38.01 -23.86 2.44
CA LEU A 45 -36.59 -23.72 2.12
C LEU A 45 -35.78 -23.11 3.26
N GLN A 46 -36.37 -22.26 4.11
CA GLN A 46 -35.72 -21.75 5.32
C GLN A 46 -35.21 -22.87 6.25
N ARG A 47 -35.88 -24.01 6.27
CA ARG A 47 -35.51 -25.17 7.11
C ARG A 47 -34.52 -26.10 6.40
N GLU A 48 -34.33 -25.96 5.09
CA GLU A 48 -33.48 -26.82 4.27
C GLU A 48 -32.05 -26.26 4.13
N ARG A 49 -31.20 -26.57 5.11
CA ARG A 49 -29.82 -26.05 5.24
C ARG A 49 -28.83 -26.46 4.12
N LYS A 50 -29.29 -27.20 3.10
CA LYS A 50 -28.48 -27.67 1.97
C LYS A 50 -29.03 -27.20 0.62
N THR A 51 -30.10 -26.40 0.61
CA THR A 51 -30.80 -25.96 -0.59
C THR A 51 -30.66 -24.45 -0.76
N PHE A 52 -30.59 -23.99 -2.02
CA PHE A 52 -30.63 -22.58 -2.39
C PHE A 52 -31.32 -22.46 -3.76
N VAL A 53 -31.73 -21.23 -4.12
CA VAL A 53 -32.46 -20.96 -5.36
C VAL A 53 -31.50 -20.45 -6.44
N VAL A 54 -31.70 -20.88 -7.68
CA VAL A 54 -31.03 -20.32 -8.87
C VAL A 54 -32.07 -19.90 -9.90
N ARG A 55 -31.77 -18.88 -10.71
CA ARG A 55 -32.69 -18.38 -11.75
C ARG A 55 -32.64 -19.20 -13.03
N GLY A 56 -31.49 -19.81 -13.35
CA GLY A 56 -31.26 -20.56 -14.57
C GLY A 56 -32.17 -21.78 -14.71
N ARG A 57 -32.39 -22.23 -15.95
CA ARG A 57 -33.11 -23.47 -16.24
C ARG A 57 -32.09 -24.58 -16.45
N LEU A 58 -32.31 -25.75 -15.83
CA LEU A 58 -31.47 -26.91 -16.05
C LEU A 58 -31.67 -27.43 -17.48
N LEU A 59 -30.57 -27.72 -18.18
CA LEU A 59 -30.61 -28.28 -19.53
C LEU A 59 -31.12 -29.75 -19.50
N PRO A 60 -31.87 -30.20 -20.52
CA PRO A 60 -32.37 -31.58 -20.58
C PRO A 60 -31.27 -32.65 -20.52
N SER A 61 -30.07 -32.33 -21.00
CA SER A 61 -28.90 -33.21 -21.02
C SER A 61 -28.19 -33.35 -19.66
N ALA A 62 -28.52 -32.51 -18.67
CA ALA A 62 -27.84 -32.50 -17.37
C ALA A 62 -28.44 -33.52 -16.39
N ASN A 63 -27.58 -34.19 -15.61
CA ASN A 63 -28.03 -35.14 -14.59
C ASN A 63 -28.67 -34.40 -13.41
N ARG A 64 -30.00 -34.46 -13.33
CA ARG A 64 -30.81 -33.79 -12.27
C ARG A 64 -30.43 -34.16 -10.84
N ARG A 65 -29.86 -35.35 -10.60
CA ARG A 65 -29.48 -35.78 -9.24
C ARG A 65 -28.02 -35.46 -8.91
N HIS A 66 -27.21 -35.11 -9.91
CA HIS A 66 -25.77 -34.92 -9.76
C HIS A 66 -25.20 -34.05 -10.88
N THR A 67 -25.30 -32.73 -10.75
CA THR A 67 -24.87 -31.76 -11.77
C THR A 67 -24.00 -30.65 -11.18
N TYR A 68 -23.08 -30.12 -11.98
CA TYR A 68 -22.46 -28.82 -11.71
C TYR A 68 -23.45 -27.69 -12.04
N ARG A 69 -23.19 -26.47 -11.55
CA ARG A 69 -23.88 -25.24 -11.98
C ARG A 69 -23.04 -24.51 -13.03
N LEU A 70 -23.09 -24.94 -14.28
CA LEU A 70 -22.30 -24.40 -15.38
C LEU A 70 -23.20 -23.76 -16.43
N LEU A 71 -22.93 -22.49 -16.74
CA LEU A 71 -23.61 -21.75 -17.81
C LEU A 71 -22.89 -21.92 -19.16
N HIS A 72 -21.58 -22.21 -19.13
CA HIS A 72 -20.74 -22.41 -20.29
C HIS A 72 -20.04 -23.76 -20.20
N PRO A 73 -19.87 -24.47 -21.33
CA PRO A 73 -19.13 -25.72 -21.33
C PRO A 73 -17.65 -25.48 -20.96
N LYS A 74 -17.05 -26.48 -20.32
CA LYS A 74 -15.61 -26.61 -20.09
C LYS A 74 -15.07 -27.77 -20.95
N PRO A 75 -13.75 -27.88 -21.19
CA PRO A 75 -13.17 -28.93 -22.03
C PRO A 75 -13.58 -30.36 -21.64
N ASP A 76 -13.84 -30.60 -20.35
CA ASP A 76 -14.21 -31.90 -19.79
C ASP A 76 -15.70 -32.00 -19.36
N ARG A 77 -16.49 -30.92 -19.48
CA ARG A 77 -17.86 -30.86 -18.93
C ARG A 77 -18.81 -30.01 -19.77
N PRO A 78 -19.97 -30.53 -20.19
CA PRO A 78 -20.97 -29.71 -20.87
C PRO A 78 -21.55 -28.65 -19.94
N ALA A 79 -22.11 -27.58 -20.52
CA ALA A 79 -22.97 -26.68 -19.77
C ALA A 79 -24.16 -27.46 -19.20
N THR A 80 -24.65 -27.05 -18.04
CA THR A 80 -25.73 -27.75 -17.33
C THR A 80 -26.93 -26.86 -17.08
N PHE A 81 -26.77 -25.54 -17.16
CA PHE A 81 -27.84 -24.56 -17.05
C PHE A 81 -27.82 -23.59 -18.24
N GLU A 82 -28.99 -23.07 -18.58
CA GLU A 82 -29.17 -21.95 -19.50
C GLU A 82 -29.79 -20.75 -18.78
N LYS A 83 -29.62 -19.55 -19.38
CA LYS A 83 -30.33 -18.35 -18.93
C LYS A 83 -31.82 -18.52 -19.20
N ALA A 84 -32.66 -18.20 -18.22
CA ALA A 84 -34.11 -18.23 -18.37
C ALA A 84 -34.70 -16.93 -17.85
N ALA A 85 -35.57 -16.31 -18.65
CA ALA A 85 -36.44 -15.24 -18.17
C ALA A 85 -37.39 -15.82 -17.11
N ARG A 86 -37.74 -15.02 -16.10
CA ARG A 86 -38.63 -15.44 -15.01
C ARG A 86 -39.63 -14.35 -14.69
N ALA A 87 -40.85 -14.74 -14.33
CA ALA A 87 -41.88 -13.84 -13.84
C ALA A 87 -41.77 -13.57 -12.33
N TRP A 88 -40.55 -13.51 -11.79
CA TRP A 88 -40.27 -13.12 -10.41
C TRP A 88 -38.91 -12.43 -10.30
N ILE A 89 -38.77 -11.54 -9.31
CA ILE A 89 -37.53 -10.85 -8.95
C ILE A 89 -37.28 -10.98 -7.45
N MET A 90 -36.02 -11.15 -7.05
CA MET A 90 -35.56 -11.00 -5.67
C MET A 90 -34.65 -9.78 -5.64
N VAL A 91 -35.05 -8.74 -4.92
CA VAL A 91 -34.24 -7.56 -4.68
C VAL A 91 -33.45 -7.81 -3.40
N ASP A 92 -32.12 -7.83 -3.51
CA ASP A 92 -31.20 -8.07 -2.40
C ASP A 92 -30.62 -6.75 -1.90
N VAL A 93 -30.88 -6.46 -0.63
CA VAL A 93 -30.48 -5.23 0.07
C VAL A 93 -29.58 -5.64 1.24
N ASP A 94 -28.29 -5.33 1.19
CA ASP A 94 -27.29 -6.00 2.03
C ASP A 94 -26.46 -5.07 2.95
N GLU A 95 -26.06 -3.86 2.51
CA GLU A 95 -25.06 -3.06 3.27
C GLU A 95 -25.26 -1.54 3.29
N ALA A 96 -26.38 -1.00 2.78
CA ALA A 96 -26.46 0.44 2.47
C ALA A 96 -27.70 1.20 2.99
N VAL A 97 -28.56 0.56 3.80
CA VAL A 97 -29.79 1.20 4.29
C VAL A 97 -29.77 1.27 5.82
N ASP A 98 -29.54 2.47 6.36
CA ASP A 98 -29.64 2.71 7.79
C ASP A 98 -31.09 2.60 8.27
N CYS A 99 -31.27 2.10 9.49
CA CYS A 99 -32.58 2.09 10.12
C CYS A 99 -33.01 3.53 10.47
N PRO A 100 -34.20 3.98 10.05
CA PRO A 100 -34.69 5.32 10.37
C PRO A 100 -34.93 5.47 11.87
N GLU A 101 -34.76 6.70 12.37
CA GLU A 101 -34.96 7.04 13.76
C GLU A 101 -36.40 6.75 14.21
N GLY A 102 -36.57 6.07 15.34
CA GLY A 102 -37.88 5.69 15.90
C GLY A 102 -38.47 4.37 15.39
N LEU A 103 -37.82 3.67 14.46
CA LEU A 103 -38.24 2.33 14.02
C LEU A 103 -37.48 1.24 14.77
N ASP A 104 -38.17 0.40 15.54
CA ASP A 104 -37.59 -0.82 16.12
C ASP A 104 -37.61 -1.96 15.10
N HIS A 105 -36.55 -2.04 14.30
CA HIS A 105 -36.39 -3.00 13.20
C HIS A 105 -36.23 -4.45 13.67
N ILE A 106 -36.12 -4.69 14.98
CA ILE A 106 -36.03 -6.02 15.60
C ILE A 106 -37.38 -6.46 16.17
N ALA A 107 -38.12 -5.53 16.77
CA ALA A 107 -39.50 -5.80 17.19
C ALA A 107 -40.42 -5.98 15.97
N ASP A 108 -40.25 -5.18 14.92
CA ASP A 108 -41.05 -5.22 13.70
C ASP A 108 -40.18 -5.24 12.42
N PRO A 109 -39.57 -6.39 12.08
CA PRO A 109 -38.83 -6.53 10.83
C PRO A 109 -39.72 -6.37 9.58
N GLY A 110 -41.04 -6.51 9.71
CA GLY A 110 -41.99 -6.27 8.62
C GLY A 110 -42.11 -4.79 8.28
N ALA A 111 -42.22 -3.92 9.30
CA ALA A 111 -42.17 -2.47 9.12
C ALA A 111 -40.83 -1.99 8.57
N ALA A 112 -39.71 -2.60 8.98
CA ALA A 112 -38.39 -2.35 8.40
C ALA A 112 -38.29 -2.73 6.92
N ALA A 113 -38.84 -3.90 6.54
CA ALA A 113 -38.92 -4.29 5.13
C ALA A 113 -39.80 -3.31 4.33
N ALA A 114 -40.93 -2.86 4.89
CA ALA A 114 -41.79 -1.87 4.26
C ALA A 114 -41.07 -0.52 4.04
N HIS A 115 -40.24 -0.10 5.00
CA HIS A 115 -39.41 1.09 4.85
C HIS A 115 -38.44 0.95 3.67
N VAL A 116 -37.76 -0.19 3.53
CA VAL A 116 -36.87 -0.46 2.38
C VAL A 116 -37.64 -0.41 1.05
N VAL A 117 -38.88 -0.91 1.01
CA VAL A 117 -39.73 -0.83 -0.19
C VAL A 117 -40.07 0.60 -0.57
N THR A 118 -40.14 1.55 0.38
CA THR A 118 -40.34 2.98 0.04
C THR A 118 -39.18 3.58 -0.77
N MET A 119 -38.00 2.98 -0.70
CA MET A 119 -36.79 3.37 -1.45
C MET A 119 -36.69 2.70 -2.82
N LEU A 120 -37.54 1.71 -3.10
CA LEU A 120 -37.66 1.09 -4.42
C LEU A 120 -38.48 1.97 -5.37
N PRO A 121 -38.42 1.69 -6.69
CA PRO A 121 -39.25 2.39 -7.67
C PRO A 121 -40.75 2.34 -7.33
N ASP A 122 -41.51 3.31 -7.84
CA ASP A 122 -42.95 3.44 -7.55
C ASP A 122 -43.75 2.19 -7.95
N GLU A 123 -43.31 1.43 -8.96
CA GLU A 123 -43.97 0.18 -9.35
C GLU A 123 -43.93 -0.93 -8.27
N PHE A 124 -43.06 -0.82 -7.27
CA PHE A 124 -42.99 -1.73 -6.11
C PHE A 124 -43.83 -1.25 -4.93
N LYS A 125 -44.19 0.04 -4.90
CA LYS A 125 -44.97 0.63 -3.79
C LYS A 125 -46.42 0.18 -3.90
N GLY A 126 -46.91 -0.44 -2.83
CA GLY A 126 -48.26 -1.02 -2.82
C GLY A 126 -48.39 -2.37 -3.54
N ALA A 127 -47.28 -2.97 -3.99
CA ALA A 127 -47.27 -4.35 -4.47
C ALA A 127 -47.26 -5.35 -3.30
N SER A 128 -47.81 -6.55 -3.52
CA SER A 128 -47.61 -7.67 -2.61
C SER A 128 -46.18 -8.20 -2.74
N TYR A 129 -45.51 -8.46 -1.61
CA TYR A 129 -44.14 -8.98 -1.60
C TYR A 129 -43.88 -9.89 -0.40
N ILE A 130 -42.87 -10.75 -0.56
CA ILE A 130 -42.35 -11.57 0.52
C ILE A 130 -41.03 -10.93 0.95
N TRP A 131 -40.92 -10.59 2.22
CA TRP A 131 -39.63 -10.16 2.78
C TRP A 131 -39.01 -11.34 3.53
N GLN A 132 -37.71 -11.50 3.37
CA GLN A 132 -36.89 -12.43 4.14
C GLN A 132 -35.69 -11.65 4.67
N ALA A 133 -35.52 -11.63 6.00
CA ALA A 133 -34.37 -11.00 6.63
C ALA A 133 -33.09 -11.75 6.29
N SER A 134 -32.02 -11.02 5.94
CA SER A 134 -30.73 -11.63 5.62
C SER A 134 -30.16 -12.39 6.83
N SER A 135 -29.25 -13.33 6.58
CA SER A 135 -28.67 -14.17 7.65
C SER A 135 -28.05 -13.34 8.77
N SER A 136 -27.47 -12.18 8.45
CA SER A 136 -26.79 -11.31 9.41
C SER A 136 -27.69 -10.22 10.01
N TYR A 137 -28.97 -10.19 9.68
CA TYR A 137 -29.91 -9.17 10.17
C TYR A 137 -30.07 -9.23 11.70
N GLY A 138 -29.88 -8.09 12.36
CA GLY A 138 -30.02 -7.92 13.80
C GLY A 138 -28.79 -8.28 14.63
N LEU A 139 -27.69 -8.68 13.99
CA LEU A 139 -26.46 -9.10 14.68
C LEU A 139 -25.68 -7.94 15.31
N GLU A 140 -25.95 -6.70 14.92
CA GLU A 140 -25.40 -5.51 15.55
C GLU A 140 -25.69 -5.46 17.07
N ARG A 141 -26.75 -6.13 17.54
CA ARG A 141 -27.06 -6.32 18.97
C ARG A 141 -25.99 -7.10 19.75
N TYR A 142 -25.15 -7.87 19.07
CA TYR A 142 -24.12 -8.70 19.69
C TYR A 142 -22.68 -8.22 19.42
N GLY A 143 -22.48 -7.21 18.57
CA GLY A 143 -21.13 -6.79 18.14
C GLY A 143 -20.88 -5.29 18.10
N GLY A 144 -21.91 -4.46 18.36
CA GLY A 144 -21.81 -3.00 18.24
C GLY A 144 -21.69 -2.56 16.78
N GLY A 145 -22.58 -1.66 16.34
CA GLY A 145 -22.61 -1.14 14.98
C GLY A 145 -23.94 -0.46 14.65
N PRO A 146 -24.01 0.34 13.58
CA PRO A 146 -25.26 0.95 13.16
C PRO A 146 -26.27 -0.13 12.76
N ALA A 147 -27.55 0.10 13.07
CA ALA A 147 -28.65 -0.76 12.63
C ALA A 147 -28.82 -0.62 11.11
N VAL A 148 -28.44 -1.65 10.36
CA VAL A 148 -28.57 -1.68 8.90
C VAL A 148 -29.68 -2.64 8.50
N LEU A 149 -30.59 -2.18 7.65
CA LEU A 149 -31.72 -2.96 7.15
C LEU A 149 -31.26 -3.86 5.99
N LYS A 150 -31.35 -5.18 6.20
CA LYS A 150 -30.86 -6.21 5.25
C LYS A 150 -31.94 -7.22 4.90
N PHE A 151 -32.43 -7.19 3.66
CA PHE A 151 -33.58 -8.00 3.24
C PHE A 151 -33.43 -8.55 1.81
N HIS A 152 -33.91 -9.77 1.62
CA HIS A 152 -34.31 -10.31 0.32
C HIS A 152 -35.81 -10.03 0.13
N LEU A 153 -36.16 -9.21 -0.85
CA LEU A 153 -37.55 -8.86 -1.16
C LEU A 153 -37.98 -9.55 -2.46
N PHE A 154 -38.90 -10.50 -2.39
CA PHE A 154 -39.41 -11.24 -3.54
C PHE A 154 -40.72 -10.67 -4.04
N PHE A 155 -40.79 -10.40 -5.35
CA PHE A 155 -41.99 -9.92 -6.04
C PHE A 155 -42.30 -10.83 -7.23
N LEU A 156 -43.59 -11.01 -7.51
CA LEU A 156 -44.05 -11.57 -8.77
C LEU A 156 -44.10 -10.48 -9.83
N LEU A 157 -43.76 -10.83 -11.06
CA LEU A 157 -43.80 -9.94 -12.21
C LEU A 157 -45.02 -10.25 -13.08
N ASP A 158 -45.51 -9.24 -13.79
CA ASP A 158 -46.61 -9.37 -14.76
C ASP A 158 -46.21 -10.18 -16.00
N ARG A 159 -44.90 -10.21 -16.31
CA ARG A 159 -44.30 -10.93 -17.43
C ARG A 159 -42.96 -11.55 -17.06
N GLU A 160 -42.47 -12.46 -17.89
CA GLU A 160 -41.11 -12.97 -17.74
C GLU A 160 -40.08 -11.90 -18.12
N VAL A 161 -39.09 -11.67 -17.26
CA VAL A 161 -38.03 -10.67 -17.48
C VAL A 161 -36.65 -11.35 -17.49
N SER A 162 -35.81 -10.96 -18.45
CA SER A 162 -34.49 -11.56 -18.66
C SER A 162 -33.46 -11.11 -17.61
N GLU A 163 -32.39 -11.89 -17.44
CA GLU A 163 -31.25 -11.49 -16.58
C GLU A 163 -30.66 -10.14 -17.02
N ALA A 164 -30.55 -9.91 -18.34
CA ALA A 164 -29.96 -8.68 -18.88
C ALA A 164 -30.82 -7.46 -18.53
N ASP A 165 -32.13 -7.58 -18.65
CA ASP A 165 -33.08 -6.52 -18.32
C ASP A 165 -33.11 -6.22 -16.83
N LEU A 166 -33.06 -7.23 -15.97
CA LEU A 166 -33.00 -7.05 -14.51
C LEU A 166 -31.70 -6.39 -14.05
N ARG A 167 -30.55 -6.79 -14.62
CA ARG A 167 -29.26 -6.11 -14.36
C ARG A 167 -29.30 -4.67 -14.84
N ARG A 168 -29.89 -4.40 -16.01
CA ARG A 168 -30.06 -3.04 -16.55
C ARG A 168 -30.93 -2.19 -15.62
N TRP A 169 -32.08 -2.71 -15.22
CA TRP A 169 -33.00 -2.07 -14.27
C TRP A 169 -32.31 -1.78 -12.93
N GLY A 170 -31.67 -2.78 -12.32
CA GLY A 170 -31.05 -2.62 -10.99
C GLY A 170 -29.87 -1.66 -10.99
N ASN A 171 -29.00 -1.70 -12.01
CA ASN A 171 -27.91 -0.72 -12.16
C ASN A 171 -28.45 0.70 -12.36
N THR A 172 -29.47 0.84 -13.21
CA THR A 172 -30.10 2.15 -13.45
C THR A 172 -30.74 2.70 -12.18
N TRP A 173 -31.34 1.85 -11.35
CA TRP A 173 -31.90 2.28 -10.07
C TRP A 173 -30.82 2.65 -9.05
N ASN A 174 -29.75 1.86 -8.92
CA ASN A 174 -28.59 2.19 -8.07
C ASN A 174 -27.98 3.55 -8.47
N ASP A 175 -27.80 3.79 -9.77
CA ASP A 175 -27.33 5.08 -10.29
C ASP A 175 -28.29 6.22 -9.95
N LYS A 176 -29.61 5.97 -9.97
CA LYS A 176 -30.64 6.96 -9.63
C LYS A 176 -30.66 7.31 -8.14
N VAL A 177 -30.51 6.33 -7.25
CA VAL A 177 -30.51 6.55 -5.78
C VAL A 177 -29.14 6.97 -5.25
N GLY A 178 -28.08 6.83 -6.05
CA GLY A 178 -26.73 7.34 -5.74
C GLY A 178 -25.89 6.44 -4.85
N PHE A 179 -26.38 5.24 -4.52
CA PHE A 179 -25.67 4.20 -3.77
C PHE A 179 -26.17 2.81 -4.19
N LYS A 180 -25.45 1.76 -3.77
CA LYS A 180 -25.81 0.38 -4.11
C LYS A 180 -26.96 -0.11 -3.22
N LEU A 181 -28.20 0.15 -3.64
CA LEU A 181 -29.41 -0.36 -2.96
C LEU A 181 -29.74 -1.81 -3.35
N VAL A 182 -29.55 -2.16 -4.62
CA VAL A 182 -29.87 -3.49 -5.19
C VAL A 182 -28.59 -4.22 -5.60
N ASP A 183 -28.32 -5.40 -5.05
CA ASP A 183 -27.24 -6.25 -5.56
C ASP A 183 -27.64 -6.96 -6.87
N VAL A 184 -27.14 -6.46 -8.00
CA VAL A 184 -27.47 -7.03 -9.33
C VAL A 184 -26.84 -8.40 -9.61
N SER A 185 -25.93 -8.89 -8.75
CA SER A 185 -25.28 -10.20 -8.94
C SER A 185 -26.27 -11.36 -8.78
N VAL A 186 -27.29 -11.19 -7.94
CA VAL A 186 -28.36 -12.18 -7.64
C VAL A 186 -29.20 -12.55 -8.87
N PHE A 187 -29.19 -11.70 -9.90
CA PHE A 187 -29.88 -11.95 -11.16
C PHE A 187 -29.15 -12.97 -12.06
N GLY A 188 -27.92 -13.33 -11.72
CA GLY A 188 -27.12 -14.32 -12.45
C GLY A 188 -27.81 -15.69 -12.55
N ALA A 189 -27.88 -16.26 -13.76
CA ALA A 189 -28.54 -17.55 -13.99
C ALA A 189 -28.08 -18.68 -13.05
N ILE A 190 -26.78 -18.79 -12.76
CA ILE A 190 -26.21 -19.82 -11.88
C ILE A 190 -25.84 -19.32 -10.49
N GLN A 191 -26.09 -18.04 -10.17
CA GLN A 191 -25.76 -17.45 -8.88
C GLN A 191 -26.64 -18.07 -7.78
N PRO A 192 -26.07 -18.57 -6.67
CA PRO A 192 -26.87 -19.10 -5.56
C PRO A 192 -27.55 -17.95 -4.82
N ASN A 193 -28.88 -18.03 -4.69
CA ASN A 193 -29.69 -17.17 -3.83
C ASN A 193 -30.03 -17.97 -2.57
N TYR A 194 -29.33 -17.68 -1.48
CA TYR A 194 -29.45 -18.45 -0.23
C TYR A 194 -30.73 -18.07 0.52
N THR A 195 -31.58 -19.07 0.80
CA THR A 195 -32.89 -18.88 1.43
C THR A 195 -33.01 -19.57 2.79
N ALA A 196 -32.00 -20.35 3.19
CA ALA A 196 -32.00 -21.08 4.46
C ALA A 196 -31.80 -20.11 5.64
N ALA A 197 -32.55 -20.31 6.72
CA ALA A 197 -32.36 -19.55 7.94
C ALA A 197 -30.95 -19.83 8.53
N PRO A 198 -30.28 -18.81 9.09
CA PRO A 198 -28.98 -18.98 9.74
C PRO A 198 -29.07 -19.91 10.94
N ILE A 199 -27.93 -20.52 11.29
CA ILE A 199 -27.78 -21.30 12.53
C ILE A 199 -27.08 -20.43 13.54
N PHE A 200 -27.67 -20.26 14.72
CA PHE A 200 -27.03 -19.61 15.86
C PHE A 200 -26.50 -20.66 16.83
N GLN A 201 -25.24 -20.55 17.23
CA GLN A 201 -24.58 -21.43 18.20
C GLN A 201 -24.03 -20.58 19.35
N GLY A 202 -24.64 -20.71 20.53
CA GLY A 202 -24.24 -19.92 21.71
C GLY A 202 -24.80 -18.49 21.77
N LEU A 203 -25.68 -18.08 20.85
CA LEU A 203 -26.43 -16.82 20.90
C LEU A 203 -27.87 -17.04 20.43
N ALA A 204 -28.78 -16.12 20.82
CA ALA A 204 -30.16 -16.14 20.36
C ALA A 204 -30.31 -15.48 18.98
N ASP A 205 -31.30 -15.90 18.20
CA ASP A 205 -31.67 -15.20 16.97
C ASP A 205 -32.36 -13.86 17.33
N PRO A 206 -31.83 -12.69 16.92
CA PRO A 206 -32.40 -11.37 17.25
C PRO A 206 -33.88 -11.22 16.90
N ILE A 207 -34.31 -11.88 15.83
CA ILE A 207 -35.68 -11.82 15.29
C ILE A 207 -36.31 -13.20 15.25
N ALA A 208 -35.99 -14.06 16.23
CA ALA A 208 -36.42 -15.45 16.32
C ALA A 208 -37.87 -15.66 15.87
N GLY A 209 -38.07 -16.56 14.90
CA GLY A 209 -39.39 -16.89 14.34
C GLY A 209 -39.98 -15.87 13.37
N ARG A 210 -39.36 -14.69 13.20
CA ARG A 210 -39.84 -13.55 12.39
C ARG A 210 -38.87 -13.22 11.24
N ARG A 211 -38.13 -14.20 10.73
CA ARG A 211 -37.17 -14.01 9.61
C ARG A 211 -37.80 -13.87 8.23
N MET A 212 -39.12 -14.00 8.13
CA MET A 212 -39.85 -13.82 6.88
C MET A 212 -41.30 -13.44 7.16
N GLY A 213 -41.89 -12.68 6.25
CA GLY A 213 -43.31 -12.40 6.22
C GLY A 213 -43.80 -12.09 4.81
N VAL A 214 -45.12 -11.95 4.69
CA VAL A 214 -45.79 -11.58 3.45
C VAL A 214 -46.50 -10.25 3.69
N TYR A 215 -46.19 -9.25 2.88
CA TYR A 215 -46.93 -8.01 2.82
C TYR A 215 -47.96 -8.11 1.68
N ARG A 216 -49.22 -7.75 1.98
CA ARG A 216 -50.32 -7.72 1.00
C ARG A 216 -50.55 -6.29 0.56
N GLY A 217 -50.22 -6.03 -0.70
CA GLY A 217 -50.46 -4.75 -1.35
C GLY A 217 -51.76 -4.73 -2.15
N GLY A 218 -52.04 -3.61 -2.81
CA GLY A 218 -53.22 -3.44 -3.67
C GLY A 218 -53.15 -4.20 -5.00
N PHE A 219 -52.00 -4.75 -5.35
CA PHE A 219 -51.80 -5.61 -6.52
C PHE A 219 -50.74 -6.69 -6.25
N GLU A 220 -50.84 -7.83 -6.96
CA GLU A 220 -49.98 -9.00 -6.71
C GLU A 220 -48.73 -9.04 -7.61
N ARG A 221 -48.80 -8.45 -8.81
CA ARG A 221 -47.73 -8.52 -9.83
C ARG A 221 -47.20 -7.14 -10.15
N VAL A 222 -45.88 -6.99 -10.12
CA VAL A 222 -45.17 -5.76 -10.46
C VAL A 222 -44.92 -5.71 -11.96
N ALA A 223 -45.40 -4.64 -12.60
CA ALA A 223 -45.08 -4.33 -13.99
C ALA A 223 -43.79 -3.51 -14.03
N LEU A 224 -42.66 -4.20 -14.19
CA LEU A 224 -41.34 -3.55 -14.19
C LEU A 224 -41.21 -2.53 -15.32
N VAL A 225 -40.85 -1.30 -14.97
CA VAL A 225 -40.49 -0.26 -15.94
C VAL A 225 -39.03 -0.44 -16.30
N LEU A 226 -38.79 -1.13 -17.42
CA LEU A 226 -37.42 -1.37 -17.88
C LEU A 226 -36.85 -0.09 -18.50
N PRO A 227 -35.63 0.33 -18.11
CA PRO A 227 -34.92 1.41 -18.80
C PRO A 227 -34.78 1.05 -20.28
N PRO A 228 -34.87 2.04 -21.20
CA PRO A 228 -34.73 1.79 -22.63
C PRO A 228 -33.41 1.05 -22.91
N GLU A 229 -33.44 0.10 -23.84
CA GLU A 229 -32.22 -0.53 -24.31
C GLU A 229 -31.31 0.56 -24.88
N VAL A 230 -30.15 0.74 -24.24
CA VAL A 230 -29.07 1.47 -24.87
C VAL A 230 -28.65 0.60 -26.05
N VAL A 231 -28.86 1.08 -27.28
CA VAL A 231 -28.30 0.46 -28.50
C VAL A 231 -26.78 0.50 -28.36
N THR A 232 -26.25 -0.53 -27.72
CA THR A 232 -24.83 -0.80 -27.67
C THR A 232 -24.47 -1.26 -29.07
N LYS A 233 -23.59 -0.51 -29.75
CA LYS A 233 -23.00 -0.98 -31.01
C LYS A 233 -22.50 -2.41 -30.80
N PRO A 234 -22.81 -3.35 -31.70
CA PRO A 234 -22.55 -4.76 -31.46
C PRO A 234 -21.06 -5.00 -31.23
N SER A 235 -20.74 -5.81 -30.22
CA SER A 235 -19.43 -6.44 -30.12
C SER A 235 -19.20 -7.22 -31.41
N ARG A 236 -18.12 -6.92 -32.13
CA ARG A 236 -17.70 -7.65 -33.34
C ARG A 236 -17.64 -9.15 -33.07
N ARG A 237 -18.69 -9.89 -33.44
CA ARG A 237 -18.55 -11.27 -33.91
C ARG A 237 -18.01 -11.19 -35.34
N LYS A 238 -17.10 -12.11 -35.69
CA LYS A 238 -16.67 -12.36 -37.07
C LYS A 238 -17.92 -12.48 -37.94
N ALA A 239 -18.07 -11.61 -38.93
CA ALA A 239 -19.06 -11.76 -39.98
C ALA A 239 -18.41 -12.61 -41.09
N GLU A 240 -18.98 -13.78 -41.33
CA GLU A 240 -18.96 -14.43 -42.64
C GLU A 240 -20.25 -13.99 -43.35
N GLY A 241 -20.15 -13.59 -44.63
CA GLY A 241 -21.28 -13.38 -45.55
C GLY A 241 -21.84 -11.95 -45.68
N GLY A 242 -22.01 -11.50 -46.93
CA GLY A 242 -22.57 -10.19 -47.37
C GLY A 242 -24.04 -9.95 -46.98
N GLU A 243 -24.72 -8.86 -47.35
CA GLU A 243 -24.67 -8.02 -48.56
C GLU A 243 -25.03 -6.55 -48.24
N ALA A 244 -24.75 -5.64 -49.18
CA ALA A 244 -25.02 -4.21 -49.09
C ALA A 244 -26.48 -3.84 -49.41
N LEU A 245 -26.97 -2.76 -48.80
CA LEU A 245 -28.22 -2.05 -49.15
C LEU A 245 -28.01 -0.51 -49.02
N PRO A 246 -28.79 0.33 -49.72
CA PRO A 246 -28.28 1.36 -50.65
C PRO A 246 -28.08 2.80 -50.10
N GLU A 247 -27.63 3.66 -51.02
CA GLU A 247 -26.88 4.92 -50.89
C GLU A 247 -27.67 6.21 -50.54
N ASP A 248 -28.94 6.15 -50.18
CA ASP A 248 -29.83 7.31 -50.42
C ASP A 248 -30.37 7.95 -49.13
N ALA A 249 -29.48 8.45 -48.25
CA ALA A 249 -29.88 9.39 -47.18
C ALA A 249 -28.68 10.13 -46.58
N ARG A 250 -28.07 11.04 -47.36
CA ARG A 250 -27.15 12.07 -46.84
C ARG A 250 -27.58 13.46 -47.28
N ALA A 251 -28.08 14.23 -46.32
CA ALA A 251 -28.08 15.70 -46.20
C ALA A 251 -28.79 15.98 -44.86
N ASP A 252 -28.30 16.68 -43.84
CA ASP A 252 -27.22 17.66 -43.66
C ASP A 252 -26.64 17.50 -42.24
N ASP A 253 -25.31 17.63 -42.06
CA ASP A 253 -24.69 17.66 -40.72
C ASP A 253 -23.47 18.60 -40.70
N THR A 254 -23.73 19.90 -40.60
CA THR A 254 -22.76 20.87 -40.10
C THR A 254 -23.12 21.21 -38.65
N GLY A 255 -22.58 20.45 -37.68
CA GLY A 255 -22.78 20.73 -36.25
C GLY A 255 -21.91 19.87 -35.33
N THR A 256 -20.91 20.49 -34.71
CA THR A 256 -19.93 19.91 -33.78
C THR A 256 -20.56 19.10 -32.64
N SER A 257 -19.98 17.94 -32.33
CA SER A 257 -20.54 16.90 -31.45
C SER A 257 -20.73 17.28 -29.96
N LYS A 258 -20.29 18.46 -29.52
CA LYS A 258 -20.50 18.96 -28.14
C LYS A 258 -21.75 19.84 -28.00
N ALA A 259 -22.15 20.60 -29.02
CA ALA A 259 -23.46 21.29 -29.05
C ALA A 259 -24.61 20.27 -29.05
N ARG A 260 -24.37 19.07 -29.61
CA ARG A 260 -25.26 17.91 -29.48
C ARG A 260 -25.49 17.48 -28.03
N GLY A 261 -24.55 17.70 -27.10
CA GLY A 261 -24.72 17.32 -25.69
C GLY A 261 -25.75 18.18 -24.95
N TYR A 262 -25.60 19.51 -25.04
CA TYR A 262 -26.55 20.46 -24.42
C TYR A 262 -27.95 20.32 -25.00
N LEU A 263 -28.08 20.31 -26.33
CA LEU A 263 -29.37 20.14 -27.00
C LEU A 263 -29.97 18.75 -26.74
N ALA A 264 -29.18 17.67 -26.71
CA ALA A 264 -29.69 16.34 -26.36
C ALA A 264 -30.11 16.22 -24.89
N HIS A 265 -29.52 17.00 -23.97
CA HIS A 265 -29.98 17.05 -22.59
C HIS A 265 -31.27 17.87 -22.45
N LEU A 266 -31.42 18.96 -23.21
CA LEU A 266 -32.68 19.68 -23.31
C LEU A 266 -33.78 18.79 -23.90
N ASP A 267 -33.53 18.10 -25.01
CA ASP A 267 -34.51 17.22 -25.68
C ASP A 267 -35.00 16.06 -24.79
N ARG A 268 -34.27 15.75 -23.72
CA ARG A 268 -34.64 14.73 -22.72
C ARG A 268 -35.48 15.28 -21.57
N ILE A 269 -35.71 16.59 -21.49
CA ILE A 269 -36.61 17.18 -20.50
C ILE A 269 -38.01 16.63 -20.75
N GLY A 270 -38.53 15.89 -19.77
CA GLY A 270 -39.82 15.20 -19.86
C GLY A 270 -39.76 13.72 -20.22
N VAL A 271 -38.58 13.18 -20.60
CA VAL A 271 -38.40 11.76 -20.94
C VAL A 271 -37.07 11.21 -20.39
N PRO A 272 -37.07 10.39 -19.30
CA PRO A 272 -38.22 9.92 -18.52
C PRO A 272 -38.60 10.83 -17.33
N ASN A 273 -37.84 11.90 -17.06
CA ASN A 273 -38.11 12.84 -15.97
C ASN A 273 -37.64 14.26 -16.29
N TYR A 274 -38.02 15.25 -15.47
CA TYR A 274 -37.70 16.66 -15.69
C TYR A 274 -36.42 17.09 -14.95
N ARG A 275 -36.28 16.75 -13.66
CA ARG A 275 -35.21 17.24 -12.78
C ARG A 275 -33.78 16.93 -13.28
N TYR A 276 -33.52 15.68 -13.66
CA TYR A 276 -32.15 15.27 -14.03
C TYR A 276 -31.71 15.82 -15.40
N PRO A 277 -32.54 15.80 -16.46
CA PRO A 277 -32.22 16.44 -17.73
C PRO A 277 -32.06 17.96 -17.61
N ILE A 278 -32.87 18.63 -16.78
CA ILE A 278 -32.73 20.06 -16.50
C ILE A 278 -31.35 20.35 -15.89
N PHE A 279 -30.96 19.65 -14.82
CA PHE A 279 -29.64 19.84 -14.19
C PHE A 279 -28.48 19.45 -15.12
N SER A 280 -28.65 18.41 -15.93
CA SER A 280 -27.64 17.97 -16.91
C SER A 280 -27.48 18.97 -18.06
N ALA A 281 -28.58 19.59 -18.51
CA ALA A 281 -28.55 20.67 -19.49
C ALA A 281 -27.84 21.90 -18.90
N MET A 282 -28.10 22.25 -17.63
CA MET A 282 -27.39 23.33 -16.93
C MET A 282 -25.87 23.05 -16.83
N MET A 283 -25.48 21.84 -16.39
CA MET A 283 -24.08 21.42 -16.30
C MET A 283 -23.40 21.44 -17.67
N SER A 284 -24.07 20.93 -18.71
CA SER A 284 -23.55 20.95 -20.08
C SER A 284 -23.45 22.36 -20.64
N TYR A 285 -24.38 23.26 -20.30
CA TYR A 285 -24.37 24.66 -20.72
C TYR A 285 -23.20 25.42 -20.10
N PHE A 286 -23.00 25.33 -18.79
CA PHE A 286 -21.88 26.01 -18.11
C PHE A 286 -20.52 25.37 -18.43
N SER A 287 -20.47 24.05 -18.66
CA SER A 287 -19.25 23.38 -19.13
C SER A 287 -18.87 23.76 -20.56
N HIS A 288 -19.83 24.18 -21.39
CA HIS A 288 -19.58 24.58 -22.78
C HIS A 288 -19.30 26.07 -22.92
N ASN A 289 -20.05 26.92 -22.20
CA ASN A 289 -20.04 28.38 -22.35
C ASN A 289 -19.30 29.12 -21.22
N GLY A 290 -18.76 28.40 -20.22
CA GLY A 290 -18.11 28.96 -19.05
C GLY A 290 -19.05 29.10 -17.85
N VAL A 291 -18.50 29.04 -16.63
CA VAL A 291 -19.28 29.11 -15.37
C VAL A 291 -20.01 30.45 -15.20
N ASP A 292 -19.49 31.52 -15.78
CA ASP A 292 -20.08 32.88 -15.72
C ASP A 292 -21.06 33.16 -16.87
N ALA A 293 -21.33 32.19 -17.74
CA ALA A 293 -22.23 32.36 -18.88
C ALA A 293 -23.61 32.90 -18.45
N PRO A 294 -24.22 33.81 -19.24
CA PRO A 294 -25.49 34.43 -18.90
C PRO A 294 -26.60 33.39 -18.79
N VAL A 295 -27.39 33.47 -17.71
CA VAL A 295 -28.40 32.45 -17.36
C VAL A 295 -29.76 32.67 -18.03
N GLY A 296 -30.00 33.87 -18.57
CA GLY A 296 -31.26 34.22 -19.24
C GLY A 296 -31.61 33.31 -20.43
N PRO A 297 -30.69 33.07 -21.38
CA PRO A 297 -30.91 32.13 -22.48
C PRO A 297 -31.17 30.70 -22.01
N LEU A 298 -30.35 30.19 -21.07
CA LEU A 298 -30.51 28.85 -20.48
C LEU A 298 -31.90 28.64 -19.85
N LYS A 299 -32.36 29.61 -19.04
CA LYS A 299 -33.68 29.54 -18.41
C LYS A 299 -34.81 29.57 -19.44
N ARG A 300 -34.68 30.37 -20.51
CA ARG A 300 -35.66 30.39 -21.61
C ARG A 300 -35.71 29.04 -22.33
N ASP A 301 -34.57 28.44 -22.66
CA ASP A 301 -34.51 27.16 -23.36
C ASP A 301 -35.13 26.03 -22.52
N ILE A 302 -34.81 26.00 -21.22
CA ILE A 302 -35.38 25.02 -20.28
C ILE A 302 -36.91 25.19 -20.18
N ARG A 303 -37.41 26.43 -20.03
CA ARG A 303 -38.85 26.72 -19.94
C ARG A 303 -39.59 26.31 -21.21
N ALA A 304 -39.10 26.73 -22.37
CA ALA A 304 -39.67 26.39 -23.67
C ALA A 304 -39.74 24.87 -23.87
N ARG A 305 -38.70 24.14 -23.40
CA ARG A 305 -38.67 22.69 -23.51
C ARG A 305 -39.56 21.97 -22.50
N ILE A 306 -39.79 22.54 -21.32
CA ILE A 306 -40.79 22.05 -20.36
C ILE A 306 -42.20 22.21 -20.94
N ASP A 307 -42.49 23.34 -21.60
CA ASP A 307 -43.79 23.61 -22.22
C ASP A 307 -44.08 22.70 -23.43
N ALA A 308 -43.04 22.35 -24.20
CA ALA A 308 -43.14 21.45 -25.34
C ALA A 308 -43.13 19.95 -24.97
N ALA A 309 -42.79 19.60 -23.73
CA ALA A 309 -42.65 18.22 -23.30
C ALA A 309 -44.00 17.60 -22.87
N PRO A 310 -44.25 16.30 -23.11
CA PRO A 310 -45.49 15.64 -22.71
C PRO A 310 -45.68 15.69 -21.20
N SER A 311 -46.86 16.11 -20.72
CA SER A 311 -47.13 16.27 -19.28
C SER A 311 -46.97 14.98 -18.46
N ALA A 312 -47.03 13.82 -19.11
CA ALA A 312 -46.74 12.49 -18.54
C ALA A 312 -47.37 12.27 -17.15
N GLY A 313 -48.62 12.70 -16.98
CA GLY A 313 -49.40 12.53 -15.74
C GLY A 313 -49.14 13.54 -14.62
N ARG A 314 -48.31 14.58 -14.83
CA ARG A 314 -47.96 15.58 -13.80
C ARG A 314 -48.94 16.75 -13.77
N SER A 315 -49.16 17.30 -12.58
CA SER A 315 -50.10 18.41 -12.38
C SER A 315 -49.55 19.72 -12.97
N VAL A 316 -50.45 20.63 -13.36
CA VAL A 316 -50.09 21.97 -13.86
C VAL A 316 -49.26 22.75 -12.82
N GLN A 317 -49.52 22.53 -11.53
CA GLN A 317 -48.76 23.13 -10.43
C GLN A 317 -47.31 22.60 -10.39
N GLU A 318 -47.08 21.32 -10.65
CA GLU A 318 -45.75 20.72 -10.67
C GLU A 318 -44.90 21.19 -11.86
N LEU A 319 -45.52 21.30 -13.05
CA LEU A 319 -44.84 21.86 -14.23
C LEU A 319 -44.56 23.37 -14.07
N THR A 320 -45.43 24.10 -13.39
CA THR A 320 -45.21 25.52 -13.04
C THR A 320 -44.04 25.68 -12.07
N ARG A 321 -43.89 24.75 -11.11
CA ARG A 321 -42.74 24.70 -10.20
C ARG A 321 -41.41 24.52 -10.94
N TYR A 322 -41.30 23.61 -11.91
CA TYR A 322 -40.06 23.41 -12.68
C TYR A 322 -39.67 24.62 -13.56
N LYS A 323 -40.63 25.48 -13.90
CA LYS A 323 -40.40 26.69 -14.69
C LYS A 323 -40.06 27.92 -13.85
N SER A 324 -40.25 27.87 -12.52
CA SER A 324 -40.03 29.02 -11.65
C SER A 324 -38.54 29.29 -11.44
N ASP A 325 -38.19 30.57 -11.30
CA ASP A 325 -36.81 30.97 -10.97
C ASP A 325 -36.38 30.43 -9.60
N GLU A 326 -37.32 30.35 -8.65
CA GLU A 326 -37.11 29.78 -7.33
C GLU A 326 -36.63 28.31 -7.37
N TYR A 327 -37.06 27.55 -8.38
CA TYR A 327 -36.59 26.17 -8.61
C TYR A 327 -35.25 26.12 -9.37
N LEU A 328 -35.10 26.94 -10.42
CA LEU A 328 -33.95 26.86 -11.32
C LEU A 328 -32.68 27.50 -10.73
N ASP A 329 -32.80 28.55 -9.92
CA ASP A 329 -31.66 29.31 -9.39
C ASP A 329 -30.77 28.54 -8.40
N PRO A 330 -31.31 27.77 -7.44
CA PRO A 330 -30.49 26.92 -6.57
C PRO A 330 -29.67 25.88 -7.34
N ASP A 331 -30.27 25.25 -8.36
CA ASP A 331 -29.63 24.25 -9.20
C ASP A 331 -28.57 24.87 -10.11
N ILE A 332 -28.80 26.07 -10.63
CA ILE A 332 -27.79 26.86 -11.36
C ILE A 332 -26.60 27.21 -10.46
N ARG A 333 -26.84 27.67 -9.21
CA ARG A 333 -25.77 27.92 -8.24
C ARG A 333 -24.97 26.65 -7.94
N SER A 334 -25.67 25.52 -7.77
CA SER A 334 -25.06 24.22 -7.51
C SER A 334 -24.23 23.71 -8.70
N ALA A 335 -24.72 23.88 -9.92
CA ALA A 335 -23.99 23.51 -11.14
C ALA A 335 -22.69 24.32 -11.28
N ARG A 336 -22.76 25.63 -11.08
CA ARG A 336 -21.58 26.51 -11.06
C ARG A 336 -20.59 26.12 -9.97
N ALA A 337 -21.05 25.89 -8.74
CA ALA A 337 -20.18 25.51 -7.63
C ALA A 337 -19.49 24.15 -7.83
N LYS A 338 -20.16 23.18 -8.46
CA LYS A 338 -19.57 21.87 -8.80
C LYS A 338 -18.51 21.98 -9.89
N LEU A 339 -18.72 22.84 -10.88
CA LEU A 339 -17.78 23.06 -11.98
C LEU A 339 -16.63 24.01 -11.58
N ALA A 340 -16.81 24.81 -10.54
CA ALA A 340 -15.79 25.70 -9.97
C ALA A 340 -14.80 24.99 -9.02
N LYS A 341 -15.00 23.70 -8.67
CA LYS A 341 -14.03 22.96 -7.84
C LYS A 341 -12.80 22.58 -8.68
N PRO A 342 -11.59 23.10 -8.38
CA PRO A 342 -10.37 22.60 -9.01
C PRO A 342 -10.13 21.15 -8.56
N LYS A 343 -9.66 20.26 -9.46
CA LYS A 343 -8.94 19.06 -9.02
C LYS A 343 -7.71 19.57 -8.27
N ALA A 344 -7.67 19.38 -6.95
CA ALA A 344 -6.52 19.79 -6.14
C ALA A 344 -5.23 19.18 -6.72
N ASN A 345 -4.15 19.97 -6.75
CA ASN A 345 -2.81 19.53 -7.09
C ASN A 345 -2.40 18.39 -6.13
N LEU A 346 -2.55 17.13 -6.54
CA LEU A 346 -2.04 15.98 -5.79
C LEU A 346 -0.50 16.07 -5.77
N PRO A 347 0.16 16.31 -4.62
CA PRO A 347 1.61 16.40 -4.59
C PRO A 347 2.27 15.04 -4.79
N ALA A 348 3.54 15.03 -5.18
CA ALA A 348 4.35 13.82 -5.15
C ALA A 348 4.44 13.31 -3.71
N TYR A 349 4.25 12.00 -3.51
CA TYR A 349 4.31 11.39 -2.17
C TYR A 349 5.72 11.46 -1.59
N TYR A 350 6.74 11.20 -2.42
CA TYR A 350 8.14 11.49 -2.11
C TYR A 350 8.56 12.79 -2.83
N PRO A 351 8.95 13.85 -2.10
CA PRO A 351 9.33 15.12 -2.69
C PRO A 351 10.61 14.98 -3.52
N ALA A 352 10.75 15.79 -4.56
CA ALA A 352 11.98 15.81 -5.37
C ALA A 352 13.18 16.30 -4.54
N PRO A 353 14.40 15.78 -4.79
CA PRO A 353 15.62 16.39 -4.28
C PRO A 353 15.68 17.87 -4.68
N THR A 354 16.00 18.74 -3.71
CA THR A 354 16.03 20.20 -3.92
C THR A 354 17.40 20.73 -4.33
N GLU A 355 18.45 19.97 -4.04
CA GLU A 355 19.84 20.26 -4.38
C GLU A 355 20.35 19.28 -5.43
N ASP A 356 21.36 19.69 -6.20
CA ASP A 356 21.99 18.78 -7.15
C ASP A 356 22.75 17.66 -6.43
N ARG A 357 23.00 16.57 -7.15
CA ARG A 357 23.61 15.35 -6.62
C ARG A 357 24.98 15.57 -5.97
N ASP A 358 25.85 16.38 -6.59
CA ASP A 358 27.22 16.55 -6.12
C ASP A 358 27.24 17.43 -4.86
N SER A 359 26.39 18.46 -4.80
CA SER A 359 26.12 19.23 -3.58
C SER A 359 25.54 18.37 -2.45
N ALA A 360 24.58 17.48 -2.76
CA ALA A 360 23.98 16.58 -1.78
C ALA A 360 25.03 15.63 -1.16
N LEU A 361 25.89 15.03 -1.98
CA LEU A 361 26.96 14.14 -1.52
C LEU A 361 28.01 14.89 -0.69
N ALA A 362 28.35 16.13 -1.08
CA ALA A 362 29.25 16.99 -0.30
C ALA A 362 28.62 17.36 1.06
N ARG A 363 27.33 17.69 1.10
CA ARG A 363 26.59 17.95 2.33
C ARG A 363 26.54 16.72 3.23
N GLN A 364 26.32 15.54 2.66
CA GLN A 364 26.34 14.28 3.41
C GLN A 364 27.69 14.06 4.09
N ARG A 365 28.80 14.21 3.36
CA ARG A 365 30.15 14.07 3.93
C ARG A 365 30.40 15.09 5.04
N ARG A 366 30.04 16.35 4.81
CA ARG A 366 30.17 17.41 5.82
C ARG A 366 29.38 17.11 7.10
N VAL A 367 28.12 16.68 6.98
CA VAL A 367 27.27 16.35 8.13
C VAL A 367 27.85 15.17 8.94
N ILE A 368 28.41 14.16 8.26
CA ILE A 368 29.11 13.05 8.93
C ILE A 368 30.35 13.57 9.66
N ALA A 369 31.19 14.37 9.00
CA ALA A 369 32.40 14.94 9.60
C ALA A 369 32.12 15.86 10.80
N GLU A 370 31.06 16.69 10.71
CA GLU A 370 30.59 17.53 11.82
C GLU A 370 30.19 16.68 13.04
N TRP A 371 29.47 15.57 12.81
CA TRP A 371 29.11 14.66 13.90
C TRP A 371 30.35 14.01 14.55
N PHE A 372 31.34 13.57 13.76
CA PHE A 372 32.60 13.04 14.31
C PHE A 372 33.39 14.11 15.08
N THR A 373 33.38 15.35 14.62
CA THR A 373 33.98 16.49 15.31
C THR A 373 33.32 16.72 16.68
N ASP A 374 31.98 16.71 16.74
CA ASP A 374 31.22 16.83 17.98
C ASP A 374 31.51 15.65 18.93
N ALA A 375 31.57 14.43 18.40
CA ALA A 375 31.88 13.23 19.18
C ALA A 375 33.31 13.27 19.75
N ALA A 376 34.30 13.71 18.96
CA ALA A 376 35.69 13.84 19.40
C ALA A 376 35.83 14.90 20.50
N ARG A 377 35.12 16.02 20.36
CA ARG A 377 35.08 17.09 21.36
C ARG A 377 34.52 16.59 22.69
N LEU A 378 33.38 15.88 22.65
CA LEU A 378 32.77 15.32 23.85
C LEU A 378 33.66 14.26 24.51
N GLU A 379 34.24 13.38 23.70
CA GLU A 379 35.07 12.28 24.20
C GLU A 379 36.38 12.78 24.83
N THR A 380 36.99 13.82 24.24
CA THR A 380 38.15 14.50 24.84
C THR A 380 37.81 15.08 26.22
N ALA A 381 36.63 15.68 26.36
CA ALA A 381 36.15 16.23 27.63
C ALA A 381 35.85 15.14 28.67
N ASN A 382 35.19 14.05 28.25
CA ASN A 382 34.92 12.88 29.10
C ASN A 382 36.21 12.27 29.64
N ARG A 383 37.23 12.11 28.79
CA ARG A 383 38.54 11.58 29.21
C ARG A 383 39.25 12.47 30.19
N ARG A 384 39.28 13.78 29.95
CA ARG A 384 39.87 14.73 30.89
C ARG A 384 39.18 14.65 32.26
N LEU A 385 37.86 14.48 32.27
CA LEU A 385 37.08 14.28 33.49
C LEU A 385 37.40 12.94 34.17
N GLU A 386 37.52 11.84 33.40
CA GLU A 386 37.89 10.52 33.93
C GLU A 386 39.31 10.51 34.52
N VAL A 387 40.28 11.14 33.87
CA VAL A 387 41.66 11.27 34.39
C VAL A 387 41.67 12.04 35.72
N LEU A 388 40.93 13.15 35.82
CA LEU A 388 40.83 13.92 37.06
C LEU A 388 40.13 13.14 38.18
N LYS A 389 39.06 12.39 37.84
CA LYS A 389 38.39 11.49 38.80
C LYS A 389 39.32 10.38 39.28
N ALA A 390 40.07 9.75 38.37
CA ALA A 390 41.01 8.68 38.70
C ALA A 390 42.14 9.20 39.60
N GLY A 391 42.77 10.31 39.22
CA GLY A 391 43.83 10.93 40.03
C GLY A 391 43.36 11.36 41.42
N PHE A 392 42.11 11.83 41.56
CA PHE A 392 41.55 12.10 42.89
C PHE A 392 41.22 10.81 43.67
N ALA A 393 40.79 9.74 42.98
CA ALA A 393 40.41 8.47 43.60
C ALA A 393 41.60 7.68 44.16
N GLU A 394 42.80 7.85 43.60
CA GLU A 394 44.04 7.23 44.08
C GLU A 394 44.50 7.79 45.44
N GLY A 395 44.03 8.99 45.84
CA GLY A 395 44.37 9.61 47.11
C GLY A 395 45.86 9.99 47.22
N ASP A 396 46.30 10.39 48.41
CA ASP A 396 47.69 10.71 48.74
C ASP A 396 48.46 9.51 49.34
N GLY A 397 47.94 8.29 49.14
CA GLY A 397 48.50 7.05 49.68
C GLY A 397 48.11 6.74 51.13
N PHE A 398 47.54 7.69 51.88
CA PHE A 398 47.15 7.49 53.29
C PHE A 398 45.64 7.56 53.54
N ASN A 399 44.85 8.18 52.64
CA ASN A 399 43.40 8.29 52.81
C ASN A 399 42.64 8.13 51.48
N THR A 400 41.78 7.11 51.37
CA THR A 400 40.95 6.91 50.17
C THR A 400 39.70 7.81 50.24
N PRO A 401 39.44 8.66 49.24
CA PRO A 401 38.30 9.57 49.32
C PRO A 401 36.96 8.82 49.35
N THR A 402 36.06 9.25 50.23
CA THR A 402 34.68 8.76 50.30
C THR A 402 33.90 9.07 49.02
N ALA A 403 32.80 8.34 48.79
CA ALA A 403 31.90 8.60 47.65
C ALA A 403 31.39 10.06 47.62
N ALA A 404 31.09 10.64 48.79
CA ALA A 404 30.67 12.04 48.90
C ALA A 404 31.78 13.01 48.50
N GLN A 405 33.04 12.76 48.90
CA GLN A 405 34.19 13.57 48.51
C GLN A 405 34.49 13.44 47.01
N LYS A 406 34.40 12.23 46.43
CA LYS A 406 34.52 12.01 44.98
C LYS A 406 33.45 12.77 44.20
N ALA A 407 32.21 12.76 44.68
CA ALA A 407 31.10 13.50 44.08
C ALA A 407 31.24 15.02 44.22
N ALA A 408 31.78 15.52 45.35
CA ALA A 408 32.06 16.93 45.55
C ALA A 408 33.23 17.42 44.65
N HIS A 409 34.30 16.63 44.55
CA HIS A 409 35.42 16.90 43.65
C HIS A 409 34.96 16.94 42.19
N THR A 410 34.18 15.94 41.77
CA THR A 410 33.59 15.90 40.42
C THR A 410 32.76 17.16 40.14
N ARG A 411 31.88 17.57 41.08
CA ARG A 411 31.09 18.81 40.95
C ARG A 411 31.95 20.08 40.87
N LYS A 412 33.12 20.09 41.51
CA LYS A 412 34.06 21.21 41.48
C LYS A 412 34.83 21.32 40.15
N VAL A 413 35.27 20.19 39.59
CA VAL A 413 36.11 20.19 38.37
C VAL A 413 35.32 20.22 37.07
N THR A 414 34.09 19.67 37.07
CA THR A 414 33.28 19.52 35.85
C THR A 414 32.99 20.86 35.13
N PRO A 415 32.58 21.95 35.81
CA PRO A 415 32.27 23.22 35.12
C PRO A 415 33.45 23.80 34.33
N GLY A 416 34.68 23.65 34.84
CA GLY A 416 35.89 24.08 34.13
C GLY A 416 36.11 23.31 32.82
N ILE A 417 35.93 21.99 32.86
CA ILE A 417 36.07 21.12 31.68
C ILE A 417 34.96 21.41 30.66
N VAL A 418 33.72 21.61 31.12
CA VAL A 418 32.57 21.93 30.26
C VAL A 418 32.80 23.24 29.52
N LYS A 419 33.29 24.27 30.23
CA LYS A 419 33.67 25.56 29.65
C LYS A 419 34.83 25.46 28.67
N ASP A 420 35.91 24.75 29.03
CA ASP A 420 37.07 24.53 28.17
C ASP A 420 36.70 23.78 26.88
N ALA A 421 35.74 22.86 26.96
CA ALA A 421 35.20 22.11 25.84
C ALA A 421 34.13 22.89 25.04
N GLY A 422 33.82 24.14 25.41
CA GLY A 422 32.88 25.01 24.69
C GLY A 422 31.40 24.60 24.82
N TYR A 423 31.02 23.89 25.87
CA TYR A 423 29.62 23.57 26.18
C TYR A 423 29.01 24.58 27.16
N ALA A 424 27.69 24.77 27.08
CA ALA A 424 26.95 25.61 28.02
C ALA A 424 26.56 24.82 29.29
N GLY A 425 26.53 25.50 30.43
CA GLY A 425 26.12 24.95 31.73
C GLY A 425 27.26 24.31 32.54
N ASP A 426 26.88 23.52 33.55
CA ASP A 426 27.81 22.94 34.54
C ASP A 426 28.06 21.43 34.37
N ARG A 427 27.52 20.82 33.30
CA ARG A 427 27.62 19.38 33.03
C ARG A 427 27.91 19.13 31.56
N LEU A 428 28.66 18.07 31.28
CA LEU A 428 28.84 17.60 29.91
C LEU A 428 27.49 17.13 29.37
N PRO A 429 27.14 17.50 28.12
CA PRO A 429 25.90 17.03 27.52
C PRO A 429 26.03 15.55 27.19
N ASP A 430 24.88 14.92 26.99
CA ASP A 430 24.85 13.61 26.37
C ASP A 430 25.29 13.71 24.90
N GLY A 431 25.86 12.62 24.39
CA GLY A 431 26.32 12.51 23.02
C GLY A 431 25.21 12.72 21.99
N ARG A 432 25.57 13.44 20.92
CA ARG A 432 24.70 13.73 19.79
C ARG A 432 24.26 12.44 19.09
N ARG A 433 22.96 12.32 18.82
CA ARG A 433 22.36 11.17 18.11
C ARG A 433 21.83 11.63 16.76
N LEU A 434 22.41 11.14 15.67
CA LEU A 434 22.12 11.62 14.32
C LEU A 434 21.70 10.48 13.41
N LEU A 435 20.53 10.60 12.80
CA LEU A 435 20.04 9.74 11.73
C LEU A 435 20.23 10.41 10.37
N ILE A 436 20.93 9.73 9.46
CA ILE A 436 21.18 10.20 8.09
C ILE A 436 20.39 9.35 7.09
N THR A 437 19.46 9.98 6.37
CA THR A 437 18.57 9.32 5.39
C THR A 437 18.65 10.01 4.02
N GLY A 438 18.03 9.44 2.99
CA GLY A 438 17.77 10.11 1.71
C GLY A 438 18.43 9.49 0.47
N ALA A 439 19.34 8.53 0.62
CA ALA A 439 19.76 7.70 -0.51
C ALA A 439 20.53 6.46 -0.04
N GLN A 440 20.18 5.28 -0.55
CA GLN A 440 20.94 4.07 -0.27
C GLN A 440 22.15 3.96 -1.21
N GLY A 441 23.30 3.59 -0.66
CA GLY A 441 24.51 3.45 -1.48
C GLY A 441 25.17 4.78 -1.88
N SER A 442 24.85 5.88 -1.21
CA SER A 442 25.46 7.21 -1.39
C SER A 442 26.86 7.36 -0.74
N GLY A 443 27.49 6.25 -0.34
CA GLY A 443 28.82 6.28 0.28
C GLY A 443 28.86 6.71 1.76
N LYS A 444 27.74 6.63 2.50
CA LYS A 444 27.68 6.94 3.94
C LYS A 444 28.70 6.15 4.77
N SER A 445 28.71 4.83 4.62
CA SER A 445 29.64 3.93 5.33
C SER A 445 31.09 4.29 4.98
N ARG A 446 31.40 4.53 3.70
CA ARG A 446 32.74 4.97 3.30
C ARG A 446 33.17 6.30 3.92
N ALA A 447 32.28 7.30 3.95
CA ALA A 447 32.56 8.58 4.60
C ALA A 447 32.83 8.39 6.11
N ALA A 448 32.05 7.56 6.80
CA ALA A 448 32.30 7.25 8.20
C ALA A 448 33.63 6.51 8.41
N ALA A 449 34.02 5.60 7.51
CA ALA A 449 35.31 4.91 7.58
C ALA A 449 36.49 5.88 7.38
N GLU A 450 36.36 6.84 6.46
CA GLU A 450 37.35 7.91 6.24
C GLU A 450 37.54 8.76 7.51
N GLU A 451 36.45 9.12 8.20
CA GLU A 451 36.51 9.85 9.48
C GLU A 451 37.13 9.03 10.62
N ILE A 452 36.83 7.72 10.71
CA ILE A 452 37.45 6.84 11.71
C ILE A 452 38.94 6.64 11.42
N ALA A 453 39.35 6.60 10.15
CA ALA A 453 40.76 6.52 9.77
C ALA A 453 41.52 7.79 10.18
N ALA A 454 40.86 8.95 10.17
CA ALA A 454 41.41 10.23 10.63
C ALA A 454 41.16 10.52 12.12
N TRP A 455 40.62 9.56 12.88
CA TRP A 455 40.15 9.78 14.25
C TRP A 455 41.30 10.20 15.20
N PRO A 456 41.19 11.35 15.89
CA PRO A 456 42.32 11.92 16.63
C PRO A 456 42.59 11.26 17.99
N ILE A 457 41.65 10.49 18.53
CA ILE A 457 41.74 9.93 19.89
C ILE A 457 42.19 8.47 19.80
N ARG A 458 43.47 8.20 20.07
CA ARG A 458 44.08 6.87 19.93
C ARG A 458 43.47 5.79 20.84
N GLU A 459 43.05 6.17 22.04
CA GLU A 459 42.52 5.24 23.03
C GLU A 459 40.98 5.15 22.99
N SER A 460 40.36 5.14 21.82
CA SER A 460 38.89 5.07 21.70
C SER A 460 38.36 3.68 21.40
N VAL A 461 37.22 3.34 22.00
CA VAL A 461 36.44 2.15 21.65
C VAL A 461 35.28 2.58 20.75
N ILE A 462 35.32 2.15 19.49
CA ILE A 462 34.29 2.46 18.50
C ILE A 462 33.51 1.18 18.21
N TRP A 463 32.20 1.20 18.42
CA TRP A 463 31.33 0.11 17.95
C TRP A 463 30.75 0.48 16.60
N TRP A 464 30.95 -0.38 15.61
CA TRP A 464 30.29 -0.27 14.32
C TRP A 464 29.46 -1.52 14.08
N THR A 465 28.16 -1.35 14.15
CA THR A 465 27.20 -2.43 14.00
C THR A 465 26.64 -2.49 12.59
N VAL A 466 26.58 -3.70 12.04
CA VAL A 466 26.13 -3.99 10.67
C VAL A 466 25.15 -5.19 10.67
N PRO A 467 24.35 -5.40 9.61
CA PRO A 467 23.31 -6.43 9.62
C PRO A 467 23.83 -7.87 9.74
N THR A 468 24.99 -8.16 9.15
CA THR A 468 25.54 -9.51 9.05
C THR A 468 27.05 -9.53 9.29
N ILE A 469 27.58 -10.70 9.69
CA ILE A 469 29.03 -10.85 9.90
C ILE A 469 29.82 -10.70 8.60
N THR A 470 29.28 -11.17 7.47
CA THR A 470 29.90 -10.97 6.15
C THR A 470 30.05 -9.49 5.84
N LYS A 471 29.05 -8.67 6.20
CA LYS A 471 29.17 -7.22 6.01
C LYS A 471 30.22 -6.60 6.92
N ALA A 472 30.41 -7.16 8.11
CA ALA A 472 31.47 -6.73 9.03
C ALA A 472 32.85 -7.00 8.43
N ASP A 473 33.05 -8.16 7.80
CA ASP A 473 34.30 -8.50 7.11
C ASP A 473 34.58 -7.56 5.94
N GLU A 474 33.59 -7.30 5.08
CA GLU A 474 33.71 -6.34 3.98
C GLU A 474 34.08 -4.95 4.48
N GLN A 475 33.38 -4.45 5.50
CA GLN A 475 33.63 -3.12 6.06
C GLN A 475 35.00 -3.03 6.75
N ALA A 476 35.46 -4.13 7.36
CA ALA A 476 36.79 -4.21 7.95
C ALA A 476 37.88 -4.15 6.89
N ALA A 477 37.69 -4.84 5.76
CA ALA A 477 38.60 -4.79 4.62
C ALA A 477 38.67 -3.38 4.01
N GLU A 478 37.52 -2.73 3.81
CA GLU A 478 37.45 -1.34 3.32
C GLU A 478 38.18 -0.38 4.25
N TYR A 479 37.93 -0.47 5.56
CA TYR A 479 38.61 0.36 6.54
C TYR A 479 40.13 0.08 6.57
N THR A 480 40.53 -1.19 6.50
CA THR A 480 41.94 -1.60 6.48
C THR A 480 42.69 -1.00 5.29
N ALA A 481 42.02 -0.84 4.14
CA ALA A 481 42.62 -0.26 2.95
C ALA A 481 42.89 1.26 3.06
N ILE A 482 42.23 1.97 3.98
CA ILE A 482 42.35 3.43 4.14
C ILE A 482 42.94 3.87 5.49
N ARG A 483 43.03 2.96 6.46
CA ARG A 483 43.57 3.28 7.78
C ARG A 483 45.06 3.64 7.71
N ARG A 484 45.46 4.54 8.59
CA ARG A 484 46.85 4.95 8.86
C ARG A 484 47.43 4.10 9.99
N ASP A 485 48.73 4.18 10.20
CA ASP A 485 49.43 3.46 11.29
C ASP A 485 48.94 3.87 12.68
N ASP A 486 48.48 5.12 12.83
CA ASP A 486 47.95 5.67 14.07
C ASP A 486 46.42 5.61 14.18
N SER A 487 45.74 5.09 13.15
CA SER A 487 44.29 4.85 13.19
C SER A 487 43.94 3.72 14.17
N PRO A 488 42.71 3.72 14.73
CA PRO A 488 42.23 2.63 15.56
C PRO A 488 42.43 1.24 14.89
N PRO A 489 42.95 0.23 15.61
CA PRO A 489 42.99 -1.14 15.08
C PRO A 489 41.56 -1.64 14.87
N VAL A 490 41.32 -2.38 13.78
CA VAL A 490 40.01 -2.94 13.46
C VAL A 490 39.93 -4.41 13.83
N MET A 491 38.78 -4.84 14.34
CA MET A 491 38.52 -6.24 14.66
C MET A 491 37.06 -6.58 14.38
N VAL A 492 36.84 -7.71 13.70
CA VAL A 492 35.49 -8.25 13.49
C VAL A 492 35.12 -9.13 14.68
N VAL A 493 34.10 -8.73 15.43
CA VAL A 493 33.61 -9.46 16.61
C VAL A 493 32.63 -10.54 16.18
N ARG A 494 33.01 -11.79 16.36
CA ARG A 494 32.18 -12.97 16.07
C ARG A 494 31.51 -13.51 17.32
N GLY A 495 30.26 -13.93 17.17
CA GLY A 495 29.48 -14.62 18.20
C GLY A 495 29.90 -16.07 18.38
N ARG A 496 29.48 -16.68 19.50
CA ARG A 496 29.84 -18.08 19.86
C ARG A 496 29.45 -19.11 18.79
N GLY A 497 28.31 -18.92 18.14
CA GLY A 497 27.81 -19.80 17.08
C GLY A 497 28.21 -19.39 15.65
N GLN A 498 29.17 -18.50 15.48
CA GLN A 498 29.73 -18.16 14.16
C GLN A 498 30.91 -19.07 13.82
N GLU A 499 31.22 -19.20 12.54
CA GLU A 499 32.42 -19.90 12.06
C GLU A 499 33.70 -19.17 12.50
N ASP A 500 34.68 -19.96 12.92
CA ASP A 500 36.01 -19.55 13.33
C ASP A 500 36.92 -19.46 12.09
N PRO A 501 37.39 -18.25 11.72
CA PRO A 501 38.18 -18.07 10.51
C PRO A 501 39.54 -18.76 10.56
N ALA A 502 39.99 -19.24 11.72
CA ALA A 502 41.27 -19.94 11.86
C ALA A 502 41.15 -21.47 11.73
N THR A 503 39.95 -22.05 11.91
CA THR A 503 39.79 -23.51 12.07
C THR A 503 38.59 -24.11 11.34
N ASP A 504 37.75 -23.32 10.66
CA ASP A 504 36.48 -23.74 10.01
C ASP A 504 35.46 -24.43 10.95
N GLU A 505 35.75 -24.53 12.25
CA GLU A 505 34.82 -24.94 13.32
C GLU A 505 34.00 -23.74 13.82
N LEU A 506 33.11 -23.93 14.79
CA LEU A 506 32.45 -22.81 15.48
C LEU A 506 33.41 -22.10 16.44
N MET A 507 33.26 -20.78 16.60
CA MET A 507 33.96 -19.97 17.61
C MET A 507 33.86 -20.58 19.02
N CYS A 508 32.73 -21.23 19.35
CA CYS A 508 32.53 -21.98 20.56
C CYS A 508 32.06 -23.41 20.23
N LEU A 509 32.91 -24.41 20.51
CA LEU A 509 32.60 -25.84 20.32
C LEU A 509 31.42 -26.32 21.18
N ARG A 510 31.08 -25.57 22.24
CA ARG A 510 29.92 -25.81 23.12
C ARG A 510 28.86 -24.71 23.01
N ASP A 511 28.62 -24.19 21.80
CA ASP A 511 27.62 -23.13 21.57
C ASP A 511 26.21 -23.52 22.07
N ALA A 512 25.80 -24.78 21.89
CA ALA A 512 24.51 -25.27 22.38
C ALA A 512 24.39 -25.12 23.91
N ALA A 513 25.35 -25.63 24.68
CA ALA A 513 25.40 -25.41 26.13
C ALA A 513 25.46 -23.92 26.50
N ALA A 514 26.26 -23.12 25.80
CA ALA A 514 26.33 -21.67 26.06
C ALA A 514 24.96 -20.98 25.90
N ARG A 515 24.16 -21.36 24.89
CA ARG A 515 22.80 -20.85 24.71
C ARG A 515 21.86 -21.29 25.84
N LEU A 516 22.00 -22.52 26.34
CA LEU A 516 21.23 -23.01 27.51
C LEU A 516 21.57 -22.23 28.78
N VAL A 517 22.86 -22.01 29.05
CA VAL A 517 23.33 -21.19 30.19
C VAL A 517 22.77 -19.76 30.11
N THR A 518 22.83 -19.13 28.92
CA THR A 518 22.22 -17.80 28.73
C THR A 518 20.71 -17.82 28.90
N ALA A 519 20.02 -18.87 28.42
CA ALA A 519 18.58 -19.02 28.61
C ALA A 519 18.18 -19.22 30.09
N ALA A 520 19.09 -19.71 30.92
CA ALA A 520 18.95 -19.85 32.36
C ALA A 520 19.28 -18.56 33.15
N GLY A 521 19.65 -17.48 32.45
CA GLY A 521 19.99 -16.19 33.06
C GLY A 521 21.43 -16.07 33.56
N GLN A 522 22.29 -17.07 33.29
CA GLN A 522 23.69 -17.06 33.69
C GLN A 522 24.61 -16.64 32.53
N SER A 523 25.81 -16.14 32.85
CA SER A 523 26.83 -15.79 31.86
C SER A 523 27.68 -17.01 31.50
N PRO A 524 27.70 -17.47 30.24
CA PRO A 524 28.59 -18.56 29.83
C PRO A 524 30.07 -18.21 30.05
N GLY A 525 30.42 -16.92 30.05
CA GLY A 525 31.78 -16.46 30.34
C GLY A 525 32.20 -16.73 31.79
N GLU A 526 31.27 -16.70 32.73
CA GLU A 526 31.50 -16.81 34.17
C GLU A 526 31.37 -18.24 34.68
N VAL A 527 30.40 -19.01 34.17
CA VAL A 527 30.12 -20.36 34.70
C VAL A 527 30.67 -21.49 33.82
N LEU A 528 30.60 -21.33 32.49
CA LEU A 528 31.01 -22.38 31.55
C LEU A 528 32.50 -22.25 31.20
N CYS A 529 32.95 -21.05 30.82
CA CYS A 529 34.27 -20.84 30.25
C CYS A 529 35.47 -21.10 31.19
N PRO A 530 35.42 -20.85 32.52
CA PRO A 530 36.61 -20.95 33.36
C PRO A 530 37.29 -22.34 33.33
N VAL A 531 36.47 -23.40 33.36
CA VAL A 531 36.91 -24.81 33.44
C VAL A 531 36.48 -25.65 32.23
N CYS A 532 36.07 -25.01 31.14
CA CYS A 532 35.67 -25.71 29.92
C CYS A 532 36.84 -26.51 29.32
N PRO A 533 36.66 -27.81 28.97
CA PRO A 533 37.73 -28.63 28.39
C PRO A 533 38.23 -28.12 27.04
N HIS A 534 37.38 -27.40 26.29
CA HIS A 534 37.72 -26.82 24.99
C HIS A 534 38.31 -25.41 25.07
N ARG A 535 38.61 -24.89 26.27
CA ARG A 535 39.06 -23.50 26.45
C ARG A 535 40.31 -23.16 25.63
N GLY A 536 41.24 -24.11 25.48
CA GLY A 536 42.49 -23.93 24.73
C GLY A 536 42.31 -23.82 23.22
N SER A 537 41.30 -24.49 22.65
CA SER A 537 40.98 -24.45 21.21
C SER A 537 39.80 -23.53 20.87
N CYS A 538 39.19 -22.86 21.85
CA CYS A 538 38.00 -22.02 21.64
C CYS A 538 38.33 -20.68 20.96
N GLY A 539 37.89 -20.51 19.71
CA GLY A 539 38.00 -19.26 18.95
C GLY A 539 37.45 -18.04 19.69
N TYR A 540 36.32 -18.17 20.38
CA TYR A 540 35.71 -17.08 21.16
C TYR A 540 36.62 -16.59 22.30
N LYS A 541 37.35 -17.51 22.96
CA LYS A 541 38.31 -17.14 24.01
C LYS A 541 39.60 -16.57 23.44
N ARG A 542 40.06 -17.05 22.27
CA ARG A 542 41.18 -16.43 21.55
C ARG A 542 40.84 -14.98 21.17
N GLN A 543 39.68 -14.74 20.55
CA GLN A 543 39.16 -13.40 20.25
C GLN A 543 39.07 -12.54 21.52
N SER A 544 38.53 -13.07 22.62
CA SER A 544 38.45 -12.33 23.88
C SER A 544 39.82 -11.93 24.42
N ALA A 545 40.84 -12.77 24.26
CA ALA A 545 42.21 -12.45 24.66
C ALA A 545 42.80 -11.35 23.77
N GLU A 546 42.55 -11.39 22.47
CA GLU A 546 42.95 -10.34 21.52
C GLU A 546 42.30 -8.99 21.85
N ILE A 547 40.99 -8.99 22.14
CA ILE A 547 40.26 -7.80 22.61
C ILE A 547 40.92 -7.22 23.86
N ASN A 548 41.27 -8.06 24.83
CA ASN A 548 41.92 -7.62 26.07
C ASN A 548 43.31 -7.01 25.80
N LEU A 549 44.04 -7.49 24.78
CA LEU A 549 45.31 -6.89 24.35
C LEU A 549 45.11 -5.51 23.73
N TYR A 550 43.98 -5.27 23.07
CA TYR A 550 43.61 -3.94 22.59
C TYR A 550 43.15 -3.01 23.71
N GLY A 551 42.79 -3.51 24.90
CA GLY A 551 42.44 -2.67 26.04
C GLY A 551 41.28 -1.71 25.72
N LYS A 552 41.48 -0.39 25.88
CA LYS A 552 40.48 0.65 25.60
C LYS A 552 40.60 1.25 24.19
N ARG A 553 41.22 0.57 23.22
CA ARG A 553 41.29 1.05 21.83
C ARG A 553 40.68 0.05 20.85
N GLY A 554 40.18 0.56 19.73
CA GLY A 554 39.84 -0.23 18.55
C GLY A 554 38.47 0.10 17.95
N LEU A 555 38.37 -0.20 16.65
CA LEU A 555 37.13 -0.28 15.89
C LEU A 555 36.62 -1.72 15.92
N TYR A 556 35.50 -1.94 16.61
CA TYR A 556 34.86 -3.24 16.74
C TYR A 556 33.68 -3.32 15.77
N LEU A 557 33.88 -4.06 14.67
CA LEU A 557 32.84 -4.33 13.67
C LEU A 557 32.06 -5.57 14.08
N MET A 558 30.75 -5.45 14.24
CA MET A 558 29.94 -6.51 14.83
C MET A 558 28.50 -6.54 14.32
N SER A 559 27.78 -7.63 14.56
CA SER A 559 26.34 -7.68 14.26
C SER A 559 25.56 -6.68 15.11
N MET A 560 24.49 -6.09 14.55
CA MET A 560 23.51 -5.27 15.26
C MET A 560 22.91 -5.93 16.50
N GLU A 561 22.89 -7.27 16.57
CA GLU A 561 22.44 -8.00 17.76
C GLU A 561 23.19 -7.60 19.04
N TYR A 562 24.45 -7.18 18.92
CA TYR A 562 25.27 -6.72 20.04
C TYR A 562 24.84 -5.37 20.61
N LEU A 563 23.94 -4.63 19.96
CA LEU A 563 23.29 -3.46 20.58
C LEU A 563 22.40 -3.87 21.76
N PHE A 564 21.89 -5.09 21.75
CA PHE A 564 20.90 -5.59 22.71
C PHE A 564 21.44 -6.73 23.60
N GLN A 565 22.68 -7.14 23.38
CA GLN A 565 23.33 -8.26 24.08
C GLN A 565 24.71 -7.85 24.61
N ILE A 566 25.16 -8.51 25.67
CA ILE A 566 26.50 -8.28 26.20
C ILE A 566 27.51 -8.97 25.28
N GLY A 567 28.33 -8.18 24.59
CA GLY A 567 29.42 -8.65 23.74
C GLY A 567 30.76 -8.76 24.48
N PRO A 568 31.77 -9.39 23.86
CA PRO A 568 33.13 -9.44 24.41
C PRO A 568 33.90 -8.13 24.22
N ALA A 569 33.41 -7.22 23.36
CA ALA A 569 34.01 -5.90 23.16
C ALA A 569 33.79 -4.99 24.39
N PRO A 570 34.75 -4.10 24.72
CA PRO A 570 34.57 -3.14 25.80
C PRO A 570 33.40 -2.18 25.51
N SER A 571 32.89 -1.51 26.53
CA SER A 571 31.86 -0.46 26.35
C SER A 571 32.34 0.60 25.36
N PRO A 572 31.51 1.02 24.40
CA PRO A 572 31.91 2.00 23.40
C PRO A 572 31.98 3.42 23.96
N ASP A 573 32.83 4.21 23.33
CA ASP A 573 32.86 5.67 23.45
C ASP A 573 31.90 6.30 22.43
N LEU A 574 31.76 5.70 21.25
CA LEU A 574 30.78 6.08 20.23
C LEU A 574 30.26 4.86 19.46
N ILE A 575 29.03 4.98 18.94
CA ILE A 575 28.31 3.91 18.26
C ILE A 575 27.95 4.37 16.84
N ILE A 576 28.24 3.51 15.87
CA ILE A 576 27.77 3.64 14.49
C ILE A 576 26.85 2.45 14.22
N ALA A 577 25.59 2.71 13.88
CA ALA A 577 24.66 1.68 13.43
C ALA A 577 24.41 1.88 11.93
N ASP A 578 24.91 0.96 11.12
CA ASP A 578 24.83 1.02 9.67
C ASP A 578 23.73 0.10 9.16
N GLU A 579 22.81 0.63 8.34
CA GLU A 579 21.51 0.04 7.98
C GLU A 579 20.47 0.03 9.14
N SER A 580 19.25 -0.38 8.83
CA SER A 580 18.11 -0.32 9.76
C SER A 580 18.21 -1.34 10.91
N VAL A 581 18.10 -0.86 12.15
CA VAL A 581 18.07 -1.68 13.38
C VAL A 581 16.64 -2.00 13.86
N ILE A 582 15.62 -1.42 13.22
CA ILE A 582 14.21 -1.47 13.66
C ILE A 582 13.72 -2.92 13.81
N GLY A 583 14.05 -3.78 12.84
CA GLY A 583 13.65 -5.20 12.88
C GLY A 583 14.30 -5.98 14.02
N ALA A 584 15.53 -5.64 14.41
CA ALA A 584 16.24 -6.30 15.51
C ALA A 584 15.85 -5.76 16.89
N ALA A 585 15.29 -4.54 16.96
CA ALA A 585 14.91 -3.87 18.20
C ALA A 585 13.60 -4.38 18.80
N ALA A 586 12.67 -4.90 17.99
CA ALA A 586 11.39 -5.41 18.46
C ALA A 586 11.47 -6.90 18.85
N GLU A 587 10.87 -7.27 19.98
CA GLU A 587 10.71 -8.66 20.40
C GLU A 587 9.27 -9.00 20.80
N GLU A 588 8.91 -10.28 20.64
CA GLU A 588 7.63 -10.85 21.06
C GLU A 588 7.88 -11.91 22.14
N LEU A 589 7.21 -11.77 23.28
CA LEU A 589 7.20 -12.73 24.37
C LEU A 589 5.82 -13.37 24.48
N ALA A 590 5.77 -14.70 24.35
CA ALA A 590 4.56 -15.48 24.61
C ALA A 590 4.67 -16.17 25.97
N ILE A 591 3.67 -15.93 26.83
CA ILE A 591 3.65 -16.35 28.23
C ILE A 591 2.35 -17.13 28.45
N SER A 592 2.43 -18.44 28.72
CA SER A 592 1.23 -19.24 28.95
C SER A 592 0.44 -18.72 30.16
N CYS A 593 -0.89 -18.75 30.08
CA CYS A 593 -1.75 -18.35 31.20
C CYS A 593 -1.46 -19.18 32.46
N HIS A 594 -1.23 -20.49 32.29
CA HIS A 594 -0.85 -21.40 33.37
C HIS A 594 0.44 -20.95 34.09
N ALA A 595 1.49 -20.56 33.36
CA ALA A 595 2.72 -20.05 33.97
C ALA A 595 2.48 -18.75 34.79
N VAL A 596 1.52 -17.91 34.41
CA VAL A 596 1.17 -16.72 35.21
C VAL A 596 0.44 -17.13 36.49
N GLU A 597 -0.49 -18.08 36.40
CA GLU A 597 -1.25 -18.64 37.52
C GLU A 597 -0.31 -19.34 38.52
N ASP A 598 0.55 -20.23 38.05
CA ASP A 598 1.52 -20.97 38.87
C ASP A 598 2.47 -20.03 39.61
N VAL A 599 2.99 -19.01 38.92
CA VAL A 599 3.87 -18.00 39.54
C VAL A 599 3.12 -17.15 40.55
N ALA A 600 1.86 -16.81 40.27
CA ALA A 600 1.04 -16.03 41.18
C ALA A 600 0.73 -16.81 42.48
N GLU A 601 0.33 -18.08 42.36
CA GLU A 601 0.05 -18.95 43.50
C GLU A 601 1.31 -19.19 44.34
N ARG A 602 2.40 -19.61 43.69
CA ARG A 602 3.66 -19.95 44.36
C ARG A 602 4.24 -18.79 45.17
N LEU A 603 4.17 -17.57 44.64
CA LEU A 603 4.75 -16.38 45.27
C LEU A 603 3.73 -15.55 46.06
N GLY A 604 2.46 -15.98 46.12
CA GLY A 604 1.39 -15.25 46.79
C GLY A 604 1.14 -13.86 46.18
N LEU A 605 1.32 -13.72 44.87
CA LEU A 605 1.24 -12.44 44.15
C LEU A 605 -0.18 -12.19 43.62
N GLY A 606 -1.12 -11.85 44.51
CA GLY A 606 -2.53 -11.62 44.12
C GLY A 606 -2.76 -10.51 43.08
N VAL A 607 -1.78 -9.62 42.85
CA VAL A 607 -1.83 -8.64 41.75
C VAL A 607 -1.69 -9.30 40.37
N LEU A 608 -0.92 -10.38 40.25
CA LEU A 608 -0.79 -11.15 39.01
C LEU A 608 -2.09 -11.87 38.65
N GLU A 609 -2.79 -12.43 39.63
CA GLU A 609 -4.11 -13.06 39.42
C GLU A 609 -5.12 -12.04 38.87
N ARG A 610 -5.18 -10.84 39.46
CA ARG A 610 -6.03 -9.75 38.98
C ARG A 610 -5.68 -9.34 37.56
N ILE A 611 -4.40 -9.09 37.28
CA ILE A 611 -3.93 -8.71 35.94
C ILE A 611 -4.26 -9.80 34.92
N GLY A 612 -3.95 -11.06 35.21
CA GLY A 612 -4.24 -12.19 34.33
C GLY A 612 -5.73 -12.29 34.01
N LYS A 613 -6.59 -12.19 35.04
CA LYS A 613 -8.04 -12.19 34.86
C LYS A 613 -8.52 -11.06 33.96
N GLU A 614 -8.07 -9.83 34.20
CA GLU A 614 -8.51 -8.66 33.42
C GLU A 614 -8.06 -8.69 31.96
N LEU A 615 -6.88 -9.27 31.69
CA LEU A 615 -6.36 -9.49 30.34
C LEU A 615 -7.16 -10.56 29.56
N MET A 616 -7.77 -11.53 30.25
CA MET A 616 -8.57 -12.60 29.61
C MET A 616 -10.01 -12.19 29.29
N CYS A 617 -10.62 -11.31 30.10
CA CYS A 617 -12.05 -10.99 29.98
C CYS A 617 -12.41 -10.18 28.72
N ASP A 618 -11.68 -9.09 28.45
CA ASP A 618 -11.94 -8.18 27.31
C ASP A 618 -10.69 -7.32 26.99
N PRO A 619 -9.99 -7.57 25.87
CA PRO A 619 -8.79 -6.80 25.52
C PRO A 619 -9.04 -5.28 25.33
N ALA A 620 -10.25 -4.85 24.97
CA ALA A 620 -10.55 -3.46 24.63
C ALA A 620 -10.60 -2.53 25.86
N GLY A 621 -10.91 -3.07 27.04
CA GLY A 621 -10.95 -2.33 28.31
C GLY A 621 -9.91 -2.75 29.36
N ALA A 622 -9.02 -3.70 29.03
CA ALA A 622 -8.11 -4.31 30.00
C ALA A 622 -7.19 -3.29 30.70
N LEU A 623 -6.68 -2.28 29.98
CA LEU A 623 -5.80 -1.26 30.56
C LEU A 623 -6.55 -0.40 31.58
N ALA A 624 -7.75 0.06 31.24
CA ALA A 624 -8.57 0.86 32.15
C ALA A 624 -8.99 0.07 33.40
N ARG A 625 -9.35 -1.21 33.26
CA ARG A 625 -9.73 -2.06 34.40
C ARG A 625 -8.54 -2.36 35.31
N ILE A 626 -7.38 -2.68 34.75
CA ILE A 626 -6.15 -2.90 35.54
C ILE A 626 -5.76 -1.61 36.28
N ALA A 627 -5.85 -0.45 35.63
CA ALA A 627 -5.61 0.84 36.29
C ALA A 627 -6.60 1.11 37.44
N GLY A 628 -7.83 0.62 37.33
CA GLY A 628 -8.85 0.73 38.38
C GLY A 628 -8.71 -0.26 39.55
N CYS A 629 -8.07 -1.42 39.34
CA CYS A 629 -8.00 -2.50 40.33
C CYS A 629 -6.59 -2.82 40.86
N CYS A 630 -5.55 -2.19 40.33
CA CYS A 630 -4.16 -2.38 40.73
C CYS A 630 -3.45 -1.03 40.85
N SER A 631 -2.72 -0.82 41.94
CA SER A 631 -1.84 0.34 42.08
C SER A 631 -0.48 0.10 41.42
N VAL A 632 0.14 1.18 40.93
CA VAL A 632 1.50 1.15 40.36
C VAL A 632 2.52 0.57 41.35
N GLU A 633 2.37 0.84 42.65
CA GLU A 633 3.31 0.40 43.67
C GLU A 633 3.17 -1.10 43.99
N GLU A 634 1.95 -1.66 43.94
CA GLU A 634 1.72 -3.11 44.02
C GLU A 634 2.41 -3.84 42.87
N ILE A 635 2.27 -3.34 41.64
CA ILE A 635 2.87 -3.97 40.45
C ILE A 635 4.40 -3.87 40.52
N LYS A 636 4.95 -2.72 40.91
CA LYS A 636 6.39 -2.57 41.14
C LYS A 636 6.90 -3.53 42.23
N ALA A 637 6.13 -3.74 43.30
CA ALA A 637 6.49 -4.70 44.34
C ALA A 637 6.54 -6.14 43.81
N ALA A 638 5.56 -6.54 42.98
CA ALA A 638 5.56 -7.83 42.31
C ALA A 638 6.75 -7.99 41.34
N VAL A 639 7.09 -6.97 40.56
CA VAL A 639 8.29 -6.97 39.70
C VAL A 639 9.56 -7.21 40.53
N ARG A 640 9.72 -6.51 41.66
CA ARG A 640 10.86 -6.70 42.57
C ARG A 640 10.90 -8.12 43.16
N ALA A 641 9.75 -8.67 43.55
CA ALA A 641 9.65 -10.03 44.08
C ALA A 641 10.05 -11.08 43.02
N LEU A 642 9.54 -10.96 41.80
CA LEU A 642 9.91 -11.83 40.67
C LEU A 642 11.39 -11.73 40.34
N GLN A 643 11.97 -10.53 40.36
CA GLN A 643 13.39 -10.33 40.12
C GLN A 643 14.25 -10.97 41.21
N ALA A 644 13.88 -10.83 42.48
CA ALA A 644 14.60 -11.45 43.59
C ALA A 644 14.54 -12.98 43.53
N GLU A 645 13.37 -13.54 43.24
CA GLU A 645 13.19 -14.99 43.14
C GLU A 645 13.91 -15.58 41.91
N ALA A 646 13.80 -14.93 40.75
CA ALA A 646 14.52 -15.38 39.54
C ALA A 646 16.04 -15.37 39.76
N LYS A 647 16.56 -14.36 40.49
CA LYS A 647 17.97 -14.30 40.87
C LYS A 647 18.33 -15.44 41.82
N ARG A 648 17.52 -15.67 42.87
CA ARG A 648 17.73 -16.77 43.83
C ARG A 648 17.76 -18.13 43.15
N GLU A 649 16.80 -18.40 42.27
CA GLU A 649 16.77 -19.65 41.49
C GLU A 649 17.98 -19.78 40.57
N SER A 650 18.32 -18.71 39.84
CA SER A 650 19.50 -18.71 38.97
C SER A 650 20.81 -18.98 39.72
N GLU A 651 20.93 -18.57 40.98
CA GLU A 651 22.10 -18.85 41.82
C GLU A 651 22.14 -20.30 42.33
N LEU A 652 20.98 -20.97 42.42
CA LEU A 652 20.88 -22.39 42.78
C LEU A 652 21.25 -23.33 41.63
N ILE A 653 21.17 -22.87 40.37
CA ILE A 653 21.57 -23.66 39.21
C ILE A 653 23.09 -23.76 39.17
N ALA A 654 23.66 -24.83 39.72
CA ALA A 654 25.10 -25.06 39.74
C ALA A 654 25.62 -25.55 38.37
N ILE A 655 25.68 -24.66 37.37
CA ILE A 655 26.28 -24.96 36.07
C ILE A 655 27.79 -24.78 36.13
N THR A 656 28.55 -25.75 35.62
CA THR A 656 30.00 -25.66 35.49
C THR A 656 30.47 -26.18 34.13
N GLY A 657 31.60 -25.66 33.64
CA GLY A 657 32.26 -26.09 32.40
C GLY A 657 32.63 -27.57 32.32
N HIS A 658 32.65 -28.30 33.45
CA HIS A 658 32.88 -29.75 33.48
C HIS A 658 31.65 -30.59 33.15
N MET A 659 30.45 -30.06 33.35
CA MET A 659 29.21 -30.79 33.02
C MET A 659 29.14 -30.98 31.51
N SER A 660 28.59 -32.12 31.09
CA SER A 660 28.17 -32.40 29.72
C SER A 660 27.00 -31.50 29.28
N ASP A 661 26.79 -31.36 27.97
CA ASP A 661 25.68 -30.55 27.44
C ASP A 661 24.30 -31.09 27.89
N THR A 662 24.18 -32.41 28.10
CA THR A 662 22.96 -33.06 28.61
C THR A 662 22.72 -32.74 30.08
N GLU A 663 23.75 -32.82 30.93
CA GLU A 663 23.61 -32.44 32.36
C GLU A 663 23.25 -30.96 32.52
N ILE A 664 23.76 -30.09 31.65
CA ILE A 664 23.38 -28.68 31.63
C ILE A 664 21.92 -28.51 31.21
N LEU A 665 21.45 -29.26 30.21
CA LEU A 665 20.05 -29.22 29.80
C LEU A 665 19.12 -29.65 30.95
N ASP A 666 19.42 -30.77 31.60
CA ASP A 666 18.64 -31.29 32.72
C ASP A 666 18.63 -30.30 33.90
N ALA A 667 19.77 -29.67 34.19
CA ALA A 667 19.88 -28.64 35.21
C ALA A 667 19.08 -27.38 34.87
N VAL A 668 18.98 -26.98 33.60
CA VAL A 668 18.21 -25.80 33.18
C VAL A 668 16.70 -26.10 33.15
N ASP A 669 16.29 -27.28 32.72
CA ASP A 669 14.88 -27.67 32.65
C ASP A 669 14.24 -27.86 34.05
N HIS A 670 15.04 -28.05 35.10
CA HIS A 670 14.56 -28.21 36.47
C HIS A 670 14.09 -26.90 37.14
N TYR A 671 14.44 -25.72 36.60
CA TYR A 671 14.17 -24.43 37.26
C TYR A 671 13.31 -23.49 36.41
N MET A 672 12.45 -22.72 37.10
CA MET A 672 11.45 -21.83 36.50
C MET A 672 11.97 -20.40 36.27
N SER A 673 13.28 -20.15 36.45
CA SER A 673 13.88 -18.81 36.40
C SER A 673 13.58 -18.07 35.09
N ARG A 674 13.46 -18.82 34.00
CA ARG A 674 13.05 -18.35 32.68
C ARG A 674 11.59 -17.93 32.64
N GLU A 675 10.69 -18.65 33.30
CA GLU A 675 9.28 -18.31 33.39
C GLU A 675 9.04 -17.11 34.29
N LEU A 676 9.73 -17.06 35.45
CA LEU A 676 9.74 -15.88 36.33
C LEU A 676 10.17 -14.61 35.58
N SER A 677 11.22 -14.70 34.76
CA SER A 677 11.70 -13.59 33.93
C SER A 677 10.69 -13.16 32.86
N ARG A 678 9.93 -14.11 32.29
CA ARG A 678 8.87 -13.82 31.32
C ARG A 678 7.68 -13.14 31.97
N VAL A 679 7.20 -13.65 33.10
CA VAL A 679 6.11 -13.05 33.88
C VAL A 679 6.51 -11.66 34.37
N ARG A 680 7.78 -11.45 34.74
CA ARG A 680 8.31 -10.11 35.03
C ARG A 680 8.19 -9.19 33.81
N GLY A 681 8.53 -9.68 32.62
CA GLY A 681 8.37 -8.94 31.36
C GLY A 681 6.92 -8.52 31.06
N LEU A 682 5.92 -9.33 31.45
CA LEU A 682 4.51 -8.94 31.38
C LEU A 682 4.20 -7.76 32.30
N LEU A 683 4.63 -7.82 33.57
CA LEU A 683 4.39 -6.73 34.53
C LEU A 683 5.13 -5.45 34.15
N GLU A 684 6.35 -5.55 33.62
CA GLU A 684 7.11 -4.42 33.08
C GLU A 684 6.35 -3.73 31.94
N ALA A 685 5.76 -4.50 31.03
CA ALA A 685 4.92 -3.96 29.96
C ALA A 685 3.63 -3.31 30.50
N VAL A 686 2.99 -3.92 31.50
CA VAL A 686 1.81 -3.31 32.14
C VAL A 686 2.18 -1.97 32.79
N LEU A 687 3.30 -1.89 33.52
CA LEU A 687 3.79 -0.65 34.12
C LEU A 687 4.09 0.43 33.08
N LEU A 688 4.61 0.04 31.92
CA LEU A 688 4.91 0.97 30.84
C LEU A 688 3.64 1.60 30.26
N GLU A 689 2.57 0.81 30.09
CA GLU A 689 1.34 1.28 29.45
C GLU A 689 0.34 1.93 30.43
N LEU A 690 0.43 1.62 31.73
CA LEU A 690 -0.48 2.14 32.77
C LEU A 690 -0.68 3.66 32.80
N PRO A 691 0.36 4.50 32.65
CA PRO A 691 0.21 5.95 32.60
C PRO A 691 -0.71 6.46 31.48
N HIS A 692 -0.97 5.65 30.45
CA HIS A 692 -1.81 5.99 29.30
C HIS A 692 -3.28 5.59 29.48
N SER A 693 -3.68 5.01 30.62
CA SER A 693 -5.07 4.67 30.89
C SER A 693 -6.07 5.84 30.82
N PRO A 694 -5.68 7.12 31.05
CA PRO A 694 -6.59 8.26 30.84
C PRO A 694 -6.88 8.56 29.37
N THR A 695 -5.98 8.18 28.45
CA THR A 695 -6.11 8.48 27.02
C THR A 695 -6.61 7.30 26.21
N ARG A 696 -6.40 6.05 26.67
CA ARG A 696 -6.86 4.83 26.02
C ARG A 696 -7.25 3.72 27.01
N SER A 697 -8.22 2.90 26.62
CA SER A 697 -8.76 1.82 27.47
C SER A 697 -8.13 0.45 27.24
N SER A 698 -7.42 0.26 26.13
CA SER A 698 -6.82 -1.00 25.68
C SER A 698 -5.29 -0.92 25.70
N PHE A 699 -4.63 -2.08 25.82
CA PHE A 699 -3.19 -2.19 25.64
C PHE A 699 -2.80 -2.20 24.15
N ASN A 700 -1.73 -1.50 23.81
CA ASN A 700 -1.13 -1.53 22.49
C ASN A 700 -0.17 -2.71 22.38
N ALA A 701 0.67 -2.92 23.39
CA ALA A 701 1.77 -3.90 23.33
C ALA A 701 1.38 -5.28 23.89
N ILE A 702 0.36 -5.33 24.74
CA ILE A 702 -0.12 -6.56 25.39
C ILE A 702 -1.45 -7.01 24.79
N TRP A 703 -1.60 -8.30 24.51
CA TRP A 703 -2.89 -8.88 24.17
C TRP A 703 -2.97 -10.37 24.54
N TYR A 704 -4.19 -10.88 24.63
CA TYR A 704 -4.47 -12.29 24.94
C TYR A 704 -4.69 -13.10 23.66
N ASN A 705 -3.98 -14.22 23.54
CA ASN A 705 -4.15 -15.20 22.47
C ASN A 705 -4.61 -16.54 23.06
N PRO A 706 -5.89 -16.92 22.90
CA PRO A 706 -6.45 -18.15 23.48
C PRO A 706 -5.92 -19.44 22.82
N ARG A 707 -5.32 -19.34 21.63
CA ARG A 707 -4.84 -20.47 20.83
C ARG A 707 -3.41 -20.21 20.34
N HIS A 708 -2.53 -19.78 21.23
CA HIS A 708 -1.13 -19.62 20.88
C HIS A 708 -0.54 -21.00 20.57
N ARG A 709 0.05 -21.13 19.38
CA ARG A 709 0.62 -22.39 18.92
C ARG A 709 2.13 -22.29 18.85
N LYS A 710 2.82 -23.17 19.59
CA LYS A 710 4.27 -23.32 19.54
C LYS A 710 4.61 -24.77 19.29
N ARG A 711 5.25 -25.04 18.14
CA ARG A 711 5.44 -26.41 17.62
C ARG A 711 4.08 -27.12 17.47
N GLU A 712 3.92 -28.33 18.02
CA GLU A 712 2.68 -29.11 17.94
C GLU A 712 1.69 -28.82 19.07
N THR A 713 2.07 -28.01 20.06
CA THR A 713 1.25 -27.70 21.24
C THR A 713 0.49 -26.38 21.07
N GLU A 714 -0.78 -26.37 21.47
CA GLU A 714 -1.65 -25.19 21.53
C GLU A 714 -1.98 -24.89 23.00
N TYR A 715 -1.81 -23.64 23.44
CA TYR A 715 -2.09 -23.19 24.80
C TYR A 715 -2.52 -21.72 24.83
N PRO A 716 -3.34 -21.30 25.81
CA PRO A 716 -3.67 -19.89 26.00
C PRO A 716 -2.44 -19.12 26.50
N ALA A 717 -2.17 -17.95 25.92
CA ALA A 717 -1.02 -17.13 26.29
C ALA A 717 -1.28 -15.63 26.21
N TYR A 718 -0.62 -14.89 27.09
CA TYR A 718 -0.42 -13.46 26.98
C TYR A 718 0.76 -13.18 26.06
N ILE A 719 0.55 -12.32 25.08
CA ILE A 719 1.56 -11.90 24.11
C ILE A 719 1.97 -10.48 24.45
N VAL A 720 3.26 -10.28 24.68
CA VAL A 720 3.86 -8.99 25.00
C VAL A 720 4.82 -8.63 23.87
N HIS A 721 4.55 -7.52 23.21
CA HIS A 721 5.47 -6.91 22.26
C HIS A 721 6.24 -5.79 22.95
N ARG A 722 7.57 -5.76 22.82
CA ARG A 722 8.36 -4.68 23.44
C ARG A 722 9.64 -4.40 22.67
N LEU A 723 10.21 -3.22 22.91
CA LEU A 723 11.56 -2.90 22.46
C LEU A 723 12.59 -3.55 23.39
N ARG A 724 13.62 -4.13 22.79
CA ARG A 724 14.78 -4.67 23.49
C ARG A 724 15.59 -3.52 24.08
N GLU A 725 16.09 -3.72 25.28
CA GLU A 725 16.94 -2.75 25.95
C GLU A 725 18.29 -2.61 25.24
N LEU A 726 18.64 -1.38 24.85
CA LEU A 726 19.98 -1.07 24.36
C LEU A 726 21.01 -1.13 25.49
N LYS A 727 22.02 -2.00 25.35
CA LYS A 727 23.08 -2.17 26.37
C LYS A 727 24.10 -1.03 26.42
N PRO A 728 24.59 -0.48 25.30
CA PRO A 728 25.66 0.52 25.33
C PRO A 728 25.17 1.98 25.36
N ALA A 729 23.85 2.25 25.34
CA ALA A 729 23.34 3.49 24.74
C ALA A 729 23.26 4.74 25.64
N ARG A 730 23.46 4.68 26.96
CA ARG A 730 23.22 5.88 27.80
C ARG A 730 24.30 6.95 27.59
N GLY A 731 23.87 8.13 27.14
CA GLY A 731 24.71 9.33 27.00
C GLY A 731 25.81 9.25 25.93
N LYS A 732 25.95 8.14 25.19
CA LYS A 732 26.97 7.97 24.14
C LYS A 732 26.53 8.62 22.81
N PRO A 733 27.45 9.21 22.03
CA PRO A 733 27.19 9.62 20.65
C PRO A 733 26.75 8.42 19.80
N VAL A 734 25.73 8.63 18.97
CA VAL A 734 25.22 7.60 18.05
C VAL A 734 25.07 8.17 16.64
N LEU A 735 25.66 7.50 15.65
CA LEU A 735 25.48 7.78 14.23
C LEU A 735 24.69 6.65 13.58
N LEU A 736 23.51 6.95 13.05
CA LEU A 736 22.63 6.00 12.37
C LEU A 736 22.72 6.23 10.86
N LEU A 737 23.31 5.29 10.14
CA LEU A 737 23.50 5.34 8.68
C LEU A 737 22.42 4.52 7.96
N ASP A 738 21.14 4.87 8.16
CA ASP A 738 20.00 4.19 7.51
C ASP A 738 19.43 5.05 6.38
N GLY A 739 19.76 4.72 5.13
CA GLY A 739 19.34 5.50 3.96
C GLY A 739 17.82 5.63 3.80
N THR A 740 17.05 4.70 4.37
CA THR A 740 15.58 4.62 4.29
C THR A 740 14.90 4.80 5.65
N GLY A 741 15.66 5.15 6.70
CA GLY A 741 15.17 5.15 8.07
C GLY A 741 14.02 6.13 8.31
N GLU A 742 13.05 5.70 9.11
CA GLU A 742 11.96 6.55 9.59
C GLU A 742 12.32 7.12 10.98
N LEU A 743 12.05 8.41 11.20
CA LEU A 743 12.51 9.13 12.38
C LEU A 743 11.76 8.71 13.65
N GLY A 744 10.45 8.54 13.60
CA GLY A 744 9.64 8.12 14.74
C GLY A 744 10.06 6.75 15.28
N LEU A 745 10.28 5.78 14.40
CA LEU A 745 10.76 4.45 14.75
C LEU A 745 12.16 4.48 15.36
N ASN A 746 13.07 5.29 14.81
CA ASN A 746 14.40 5.44 15.37
C ASN A 746 14.38 6.19 16.72
N ARG A 747 13.47 7.13 16.93
CA ARG A 747 13.28 7.80 18.24
C ARG A 747 12.71 6.84 19.28
N ALA A 748 11.83 5.93 18.91
CA ALA A 748 11.35 4.89 19.83
C ALA A 748 12.50 3.97 20.30
N VAL A 749 13.43 3.61 19.42
CA VAL A 749 14.59 2.75 19.78
C VAL A 749 15.70 3.53 20.49
N TRP A 750 16.09 4.68 19.95
CA TRP A 750 17.27 5.43 20.36
C TRP A 750 16.93 6.69 21.16
N GLY A 751 15.68 6.87 21.59
CA GLY A 751 15.17 8.03 22.33
C GLY A 751 14.90 9.28 21.47
N ASP A 752 14.10 10.20 22.00
CA ASP A 752 13.58 11.37 21.28
C ASP A 752 14.63 12.37 20.77
N ARG A 753 15.86 12.29 21.29
CA ARG A 753 16.98 13.16 20.92
C ARG A 753 17.61 12.84 19.58
N VAL A 754 17.13 11.82 18.86
CA VAL A 754 17.60 11.56 17.50
C VAL A 754 17.23 12.74 16.60
N GLU A 755 18.26 13.36 16.05
CA GLU A 755 18.20 14.36 14.99
C GLU A 755 18.12 13.69 13.62
N LEU A 756 17.40 14.30 12.68
CA LEU A 756 17.32 13.82 11.31
C LEU A 756 18.08 14.75 10.35
N ALA A 757 19.05 14.19 9.63
CA ALA A 757 19.61 14.78 8.43
C ALA A 757 19.07 14.03 7.20
N HIS A 758 17.98 14.53 6.62
CA HIS A 758 17.44 14.01 5.37
C HIS A 758 18.18 14.66 4.18
N ILE A 759 18.93 13.83 3.43
CA ILE A 759 19.79 14.24 2.32
C ILE A 759 19.40 13.42 1.09
N PRO A 760 18.30 13.79 0.41
CA PRO A 760 17.85 13.07 -0.77
C PRO A 760 18.83 13.25 -1.93
N VAL A 761 19.28 12.14 -2.54
CA VAL A 761 20.21 12.17 -3.68
C VAL A 761 19.51 11.64 -4.92
N GLU A 762 19.43 12.47 -5.97
CA GLU A 762 18.84 12.05 -7.25
C GLU A 762 19.70 10.94 -7.90
N ARG A 763 19.04 9.85 -8.29
CA ARG A 763 19.68 8.71 -8.98
C ARG A 763 19.95 9.08 -10.43
N ARG A 764 21.15 8.75 -10.91
CA ARG A 764 21.52 8.79 -12.34
C ARG A 764 20.94 7.56 -13.03
N ALA A 765 19.64 7.56 -13.26
CA ALA A 765 19.00 6.45 -13.93
C ALA A 765 17.81 6.86 -14.79
N GLU A 766 17.66 6.18 -15.93
CA GLU A 766 16.39 6.14 -16.65
C GLU A 766 15.47 5.16 -15.93
N VAL A 767 14.37 5.67 -15.37
CA VAL A 767 13.42 4.88 -14.58
C VAL A 767 12.13 4.63 -15.36
N VAL A 768 11.89 3.37 -15.68
CA VAL A 768 10.66 2.87 -16.30
C VAL A 768 9.82 2.14 -15.25
N GLY A 769 8.72 2.77 -14.84
CA GLY A 769 7.74 2.18 -13.92
C GLY A 769 6.60 1.48 -14.65
N THR A 770 5.89 0.61 -13.95
CA THR A 770 4.63 0.05 -14.46
C THR A 770 3.38 0.55 -13.75
N ILE A 771 2.23 0.53 -14.40
CA ILE A 771 0.93 0.85 -13.80
C ILE A 771 -0.14 -0.22 -14.11
N GLY A 772 -1.08 -0.40 -13.17
CA GLY A 772 -2.27 -1.25 -13.37
C GLY A 772 -2.05 -2.74 -13.12
N LYS A 773 -0.83 -3.15 -12.74
CA LYS A 773 -0.53 -4.53 -12.32
C LYS A 773 0.34 -4.51 -11.06
N GLU A 774 -0.07 -5.27 -10.05
CA GLU A 774 0.61 -5.30 -8.75
C GLU A 774 1.76 -6.31 -8.66
N TYR A 775 1.83 -7.27 -9.58
CA TYR A 775 2.82 -8.36 -9.59
C TYR A 775 2.88 -9.11 -8.24
N SER A 776 1.70 -9.52 -7.74
CA SER A 776 1.62 -10.26 -6.48
C SER A 776 2.36 -11.60 -6.57
N LYS A 777 2.89 -12.08 -5.43
CA LYS A 777 3.56 -13.38 -5.30
C LYS A 777 2.76 -14.52 -5.95
N GLN A 778 1.45 -14.56 -5.69
CA GLN A 778 0.53 -15.54 -6.27
C GLN A 778 0.38 -15.41 -7.79
N SER A 779 0.40 -14.19 -8.34
CA SER A 779 0.30 -13.97 -9.79
C SER A 779 1.55 -14.42 -10.56
N LEU A 780 2.70 -14.48 -9.88
CA LEU A 780 3.99 -14.86 -10.47
C LEU A 780 4.32 -16.34 -10.25
N THR A 781 3.98 -16.90 -9.08
CA THR A 781 4.22 -18.32 -8.79
C THR A 781 3.08 -19.23 -9.27
N GLY A 782 1.84 -18.71 -9.34
CA GLY A 782 0.66 -19.53 -9.63
C GLY A 782 0.24 -20.42 -8.46
N THR A 783 0.76 -20.16 -7.25
CA THR A 783 0.51 -20.96 -6.04
C THR A 783 -0.20 -20.15 -4.96
N ASP A 784 -0.94 -20.82 -4.08
CA ASP A 784 -1.55 -20.20 -2.90
C ASP A 784 -0.50 -19.90 -1.80
N ARG A 785 -0.96 -19.40 -0.64
CA ARG A 785 -0.08 -19.11 0.50
C ARG A 785 0.67 -20.35 1.03
N ARG A 786 0.09 -21.55 0.87
CA ARG A 786 0.65 -22.84 1.29
C ARG A 786 1.54 -23.48 0.22
N GLY A 787 1.68 -22.85 -0.94
CA GLY A 787 2.48 -23.37 -2.06
C GLY A 787 1.72 -24.34 -2.96
N LYS A 788 0.41 -24.50 -2.80
CA LYS A 788 -0.40 -25.38 -3.65
C LYS A 788 -0.75 -24.68 -4.97
N PRO A 789 -0.67 -25.36 -6.13
CA PRO A 789 -1.07 -24.78 -7.42
C PRO A 789 -2.51 -24.28 -7.46
N MET A 790 -2.74 -23.10 -8.04
CA MET A 790 -4.04 -22.42 -8.10
C MET A 790 -4.75 -22.58 -9.45
N GLY A 791 -4.96 -23.82 -9.92
CA GLY A 791 -5.75 -24.11 -11.14
C GLY A 791 -5.37 -23.23 -12.34
N ASP A 792 -6.35 -22.50 -12.89
CA ASP A 792 -6.19 -21.61 -14.06
C ASP A 792 -5.08 -20.55 -13.90
N LYS A 793 -4.77 -20.13 -12.66
CA LYS A 793 -3.72 -19.14 -12.40
C LYS A 793 -2.31 -19.67 -12.64
N VAL A 794 -2.13 -20.99 -12.74
CA VAL A 794 -0.81 -21.59 -13.02
C VAL A 794 -0.36 -21.26 -14.45
N ALA A 795 -1.29 -21.35 -15.42
CA ALA A 795 -1.01 -21.03 -16.82
C ALA A 795 -0.76 -19.52 -17.00
N ASP A 796 -1.59 -18.67 -16.36
CA ASP A 796 -1.40 -17.22 -16.38
C ASP A 796 -0.06 -16.80 -15.74
N ALA A 797 0.33 -17.46 -14.63
CA ALA A 797 1.62 -17.23 -13.99
C ALA A 797 2.78 -17.66 -14.88
N ALA A 798 2.70 -18.82 -15.54
CA ALA A 798 3.71 -19.28 -16.49
C ALA A 798 3.87 -18.31 -17.67
N LYS A 799 2.75 -17.84 -18.23
CA LYS A 799 2.74 -16.81 -19.27
C LYS A 799 3.40 -15.52 -18.78
N LEU A 800 3.04 -15.04 -17.60
CA LEU A 800 3.63 -13.83 -17.02
C LEU A 800 5.14 -13.97 -16.80
N ARG A 801 5.60 -15.13 -16.33
CA ARG A 801 7.04 -15.41 -16.17
C ARG A 801 7.77 -15.39 -17.52
N SER A 802 7.18 -15.97 -18.56
CA SER A 802 7.73 -15.91 -19.93
C SER A 802 7.75 -14.49 -20.48
N GLU A 803 6.71 -13.68 -20.26
CA GLU A 803 6.66 -12.27 -20.63
C GLU A 803 7.76 -11.45 -19.92
N ILE A 804 7.99 -11.71 -18.63
CA ILE A 804 9.06 -11.09 -17.84
C ILE A 804 10.44 -11.50 -18.36
N ALA A 805 10.65 -12.79 -18.65
CA ALA A 805 11.90 -13.27 -19.25
C ALA A 805 12.17 -12.63 -20.61
N GLY A 806 11.11 -12.46 -21.43
CA GLY A 806 11.18 -11.75 -22.71
C GLY A 806 11.47 -10.25 -22.56
N ILE A 807 11.05 -9.62 -21.46
CA ILE A 807 11.45 -8.24 -21.13
C ILE A 807 12.93 -8.23 -20.74
N ALA A 808 13.36 -9.11 -19.83
CA ALA A 808 14.74 -9.20 -19.37
C ALA A 808 15.73 -9.44 -20.52
N GLY A 809 15.38 -10.30 -21.48
CA GLY A 809 16.21 -10.57 -22.66
C GLY A 809 16.30 -9.44 -23.69
N LYS A 810 15.48 -8.39 -23.56
CA LYS A 810 15.53 -7.18 -24.41
C LYS A 810 16.30 -6.03 -23.75
N ILE A 811 16.70 -6.17 -22.50
CA ILE A 811 17.48 -5.16 -21.79
C ILE A 811 18.95 -5.40 -22.14
N ASP A 812 19.63 -4.38 -22.69
CA ASP A 812 21.05 -4.53 -23.02
C ASP A 812 21.92 -4.52 -21.76
N GLY A 813 23.09 -5.13 -21.87
CA GLY A 813 24.09 -5.18 -20.80
C GLY A 813 23.76 -6.19 -19.69
N ARG A 814 24.49 -6.10 -18.58
CA ARG A 814 24.28 -7.00 -17.43
C ARG A 814 23.06 -6.56 -16.63
N VAL A 815 22.15 -7.51 -16.37
CA VAL A 815 20.86 -7.25 -15.70
C VAL A 815 20.85 -7.89 -14.32
N PHE A 816 20.49 -7.11 -13.31
CA PHE A 816 20.09 -7.60 -12.00
C PHE A 816 18.57 -7.73 -11.93
N CYS A 817 18.06 -8.90 -11.52
CA CYS A 817 16.65 -9.16 -11.29
C CYS A 817 16.35 -9.35 -9.79
N GLY A 818 15.69 -8.39 -9.17
CA GLY A 818 15.31 -8.41 -7.75
C GLY A 818 13.83 -8.75 -7.54
N SER A 819 13.51 -9.71 -6.66
CA SER A 819 12.11 -10.07 -6.34
C SER A 819 11.96 -10.72 -4.96
N THR A 820 10.77 -11.23 -4.58
CA THR A 820 10.63 -12.02 -3.35
C THR A 820 11.25 -13.42 -3.51
N LEU A 821 11.76 -14.05 -2.44
CA LEU A 821 12.43 -15.37 -2.49
C LEU A 821 11.69 -16.45 -3.31
N LYS A 822 10.37 -16.59 -3.12
CA LYS A 822 9.58 -17.58 -3.88
C LYS A 822 9.49 -17.25 -5.38
N VAL A 823 9.46 -15.95 -5.71
CA VAL A 823 9.41 -15.46 -7.09
C VAL A 823 10.77 -15.61 -7.75
N GLU A 824 11.86 -15.31 -7.04
CA GLU A 824 13.23 -15.49 -7.52
C GLU A 824 13.45 -16.93 -8.00
N LYS A 825 13.08 -17.92 -7.18
CA LYS A 825 13.24 -19.35 -7.52
C LYS A 825 12.55 -19.72 -8.82
N VAL A 826 11.30 -19.28 -9.03
CA VAL A 826 10.54 -19.61 -10.25
C VAL A 826 10.95 -18.77 -11.46
N LEU A 827 11.52 -17.57 -11.25
CA LEU A 827 12.03 -16.73 -12.34
C LEU A 827 13.42 -17.20 -12.80
N ALA A 828 14.28 -17.64 -11.89
CA ALA A 828 15.61 -18.16 -12.21
C ALA A 828 15.55 -19.32 -13.23
N GLU A 829 14.47 -20.10 -13.23
CA GLU A 829 14.24 -21.19 -14.20
C GLU A 829 13.95 -20.71 -15.64
N VAL A 830 13.46 -19.49 -15.82
CA VAL A 830 13.01 -18.98 -17.13
C VAL A 830 13.79 -17.77 -17.62
N LEU A 831 14.54 -17.10 -16.74
CA LEU A 831 15.30 -15.91 -17.08
C LEU A 831 16.45 -16.26 -18.05
N PRO A 832 16.80 -15.36 -18.99
CA PRO A 832 17.92 -15.58 -19.90
C PRO A 832 19.25 -15.80 -19.16
N VAL A 833 20.14 -16.57 -19.79
CA VAL A 833 21.52 -16.78 -19.31
C VAL A 833 22.22 -15.42 -19.18
N GLY A 834 22.82 -15.16 -18.01
CA GLY A 834 23.52 -13.89 -17.72
C GLY A 834 22.72 -12.88 -16.89
N VAL A 835 21.42 -13.13 -16.64
CA VAL A 835 20.66 -12.34 -15.65
C VAL A 835 21.02 -12.80 -14.24
N MET A 836 21.54 -11.90 -13.42
CA MET A 836 21.84 -12.18 -12.02
C MET A 836 20.58 -11.97 -11.18
N THR A 837 20.26 -12.91 -10.30
CA THR A 837 19.08 -12.81 -9.43
C THR A 837 19.46 -12.43 -8.01
N GLY A 838 18.49 -11.91 -7.27
CA GLY A 838 18.56 -11.76 -5.82
C GLY A 838 17.17 -11.54 -5.25
N HIS A 839 17.00 -11.78 -3.94
CA HIS A 839 15.72 -11.59 -3.28
C HIS A 839 15.73 -10.55 -2.17
N PHE A 840 14.56 -9.92 -2.00
CA PHE A 840 14.25 -9.01 -0.91
C PHE A 840 14.62 -9.65 0.43
N GLY A 841 15.32 -8.90 1.27
CA GLY A 841 15.85 -9.32 2.57
C GLY A 841 17.27 -9.91 2.53
N ALA A 842 17.71 -10.47 1.39
CA ALA A 842 19.03 -11.10 1.26
C ALA A 842 20.01 -10.34 0.36
N VAL A 843 19.54 -9.31 -0.37
CA VAL A 843 20.41 -8.45 -1.19
C VAL A 843 21.17 -7.41 -0.38
N ARG A 844 20.80 -7.21 0.90
CA ARG A 844 21.41 -6.21 1.78
C ARG A 844 22.88 -6.53 2.04
N GLY A 845 23.72 -5.50 2.04
CA GLY A 845 25.16 -5.63 2.26
C GLY A 845 25.99 -6.14 1.07
N ILE A 846 25.42 -6.92 0.15
CA ILE A 846 26.17 -7.61 -0.92
C ILE A 846 26.45 -6.70 -2.13
N ASN A 847 27.70 -6.67 -2.60
CA ASN A 847 28.16 -5.88 -3.77
C ASN A 847 28.11 -6.64 -5.12
N ALA A 848 27.55 -7.86 -5.16
CA ALA A 848 27.57 -8.74 -6.33
C ALA A 848 26.96 -8.14 -7.62
N TRP A 849 26.10 -7.12 -7.51
CA TRP A 849 25.36 -6.53 -8.63
C TRP A 849 25.85 -5.14 -9.05
N GLU A 850 26.98 -4.66 -8.50
CA GLU A 850 27.53 -3.34 -8.84
C GLU A 850 27.87 -3.19 -10.34
N ALA A 851 28.32 -4.29 -10.95
CA ALA A 851 28.65 -4.36 -12.37
C ALA A 851 27.42 -4.47 -13.29
N CYS A 852 26.20 -4.56 -12.76
CA CYS A 852 24.99 -4.56 -13.57
C CYS A 852 24.64 -3.14 -14.02
N GLU A 853 24.36 -2.98 -15.32
CA GLU A 853 23.96 -1.71 -15.93
C GLU A 853 22.46 -1.44 -15.76
N SER A 854 21.68 -2.51 -15.56
CA SER A 854 20.23 -2.44 -15.46
C SER A 854 19.69 -3.21 -14.25
N ALA A 855 18.67 -2.67 -13.60
CA ALA A 855 17.92 -3.33 -12.53
C ALA A 855 16.47 -3.59 -12.97
N LEU A 856 16.02 -4.84 -12.88
CA LEU A 856 14.65 -5.28 -13.08
C LEU A 856 14.08 -5.71 -11.73
N VAL A 857 13.31 -4.84 -11.07
CA VAL A 857 12.78 -5.10 -9.73
C VAL A 857 11.28 -5.38 -9.80
N ILE A 858 10.88 -6.57 -9.36
CA ILE A 858 9.57 -7.16 -9.66
C ILE A 858 8.79 -7.44 -8.38
N GLY A 859 7.55 -6.92 -8.35
CA GLY A 859 6.61 -7.15 -7.27
C GLY A 859 6.97 -6.40 -6.00
N ARG A 860 6.39 -6.87 -4.90
CA ARG A 860 6.56 -6.28 -3.56
C ARG A 860 6.29 -7.33 -2.48
N GLU A 861 6.92 -7.19 -1.32
CA GLU A 861 6.46 -7.91 -0.14
C GLU A 861 5.17 -7.25 0.36
N GLN A 862 4.14 -8.06 0.62
CA GLN A 862 2.84 -7.58 1.11
C GLN A 862 2.39 -8.47 2.27
N PRO A 863 2.88 -8.18 3.49
CA PRO A 863 2.39 -8.86 4.70
C PRO A 863 0.89 -8.63 4.89
N ALA A 864 0.25 -9.44 5.73
CA ALA A 864 -1.12 -9.17 6.18
C ALA A 864 -1.11 -8.00 7.19
N PRO A 865 -2.18 -7.17 7.29
CA PRO A 865 -2.24 -6.06 8.23
C PRO A 865 -1.85 -6.46 9.66
N GLN A 866 -2.40 -7.58 10.15
CA GLN A 866 -2.16 -8.08 11.50
C GLN A 866 -0.68 -8.48 11.73
N ALA A 867 0.05 -8.86 10.68
CA ALA A 867 1.48 -9.16 10.80
C ALA A 867 2.33 -7.89 10.93
N VAL A 868 1.90 -6.79 10.31
CA VAL A 868 2.53 -5.47 10.46
C VAL A 868 2.16 -4.86 11.80
N GLU A 869 0.89 -4.96 12.21
CA GLU A 869 0.43 -4.55 13.54
C GLU A 869 1.26 -5.21 14.63
N ARG A 870 1.47 -6.54 14.59
CA ARG A 870 2.32 -7.24 15.57
C ARG A 870 3.73 -6.66 15.67
N GLN A 871 4.33 -6.23 14.57
CA GLN A 871 5.65 -5.59 14.61
C GLN A 871 5.57 -4.17 15.16
N ALA A 872 4.52 -3.41 14.78
CA ALA A 872 4.30 -2.05 15.24
C ALA A 872 4.04 -1.97 16.74
N ARG A 873 3.35 -2.96 17.35
CA ARG A 873 2.98 -2.98 18.77
C ARG A 873 4.14 -2.70 19.73
N ALA A 874 5.34 -3.20 19.42
CA ALA A 874 6.53 -2.95 20.24
C ALA A 874 6.88 -1.44 20.34
N PHE A 875 6.59 -0.67 19.29
CA PHE A 875 6.87 0.77 19.19
C PHE A 875 5.73 1.65 19.74
N LEU A 876 4.58 1.05 20.08
CA LEU A 876 3.36 1.78 20.46
C LEU A 876 3.01 1.68 21.94
N ALA A 877 3.85 1.05 22.75
CA ALA A 877 3.60 0.87 24.17
C ALA A 877 3.43 2.22 24.90
N GLU A 878 4.28 3.19 24.61
CA GLU A 878 4.25 4.54 25.21
C GLU A 878 3.38 5.54 24.43
N ASP A 879 2.67 5.06 23.40
CA ASP A 879 1.81 5.91 22.60
C ASP A 879 0.47 6.16 23.33
N PRO A 880 0.03 7.43 23.45
CA PRO A 880 -1.24 7.74 24.11
C PRO A 880 -2.47 7.28 23.32
N GLU A 881 -2.36 7.12 22.00
CA GLU A 881 -3.46 6.72 21.12
C GLU A 881 -3.54 5.20 20.98
N PRO A 882 -4.75 4.60 21.00
CA PRO A 882 -4.90 3.17 20.81
C PRO A 882 -4.51 2.77 19.38
N LEU A 883 -3.95 1.56 19.23
CA LEU A 883 -3.68 0.95 17.93
C LEU A 883 -4.99 0.69 17.17
N LEU A 884 -5.10 1.19 15.93
CA LEU A 884 -6.23 0.87 15.07
C LEU A 884 -5.98 -0.44 14.32
N SER A 885 -6.51 -1.55 14.82
CA SER A 885 -6.42 -2.86 14.16
C SER A 885 -7.43 -3.00 13.03
N VAL A 886 -7.01 -3.59 11.91
CA VAL A 886 -7.87 -3.78 10.72
C VAL A 886 -7.79 -5.18 10.13
N CYS A 887 -8.87 -5.60 9.48
CA CYS A 887 -8.91 -6.87 8.75
C CYS A 887 -8.10 -6.81 7.44
N ASP A 888 -8.20 -5.68 6.73
CA ASP A 888 -7.62 -5.46 5.40
C ASP A 888 -7.08 -4.04 5.24
N TYR A 889 -6.15 -3.86 4.29
CA TYR A 889 -5.66 -2.53 3.91
C TYR A 889 -6.72 -1.73 3.16
N VAL A 890 -6.64 -0.40 3.26
CA VAL A 890 -7.50 0.53 2.52
C VAL A 890 -6.78 1.06 1.27
N ARG A 891 -7.56 1.48 0.26
CA ARG A 891 -6.99 2.12 -0.95
C ARG A 891 -6.82 3.61 -0.73
N GLN A 892 -5.67 4.13 -1.13
CA GLN A 892 -5.35 5.55 -1.11
C GLN A 892 -4.68 5.94 -2.44
N THR A 893 -5.13 7.04 -3.04
CA THR A 893 -4.44 7.66 -4.18
C THR A 893 -3.17 8.37 -3.69
N ARG A 894 -2.01 8.01 -4.24
CA ARG A 894 -0.72 8.67 -3.99
C ARG A 894 -0.06 9.11 -5.30
N GLY A 895 0.70 10.20 -5.26
CA GLY A 895 1.36 10.76 -6.44
C GLY A 895 2.77 10.20 -6.67
N ARG A 896 3.06 9.63 -7.84
CA ARG A 896 4.42 9.32 -8.31
C ARG A 896 5.07 10.57 -8.90
N ARG A 897 6.33 10.81 -8.55
CA ARG A 897 7.17 11.88 -9.08
C ARG A 897 7.64 11.55 -10.50
N MET A 898 7.32 12.40 -11.48
CA MET A 898 7.80 12.26 -12.87
C MET A 898 8.97 13.21 -13.15
N ARG A 899 9.87 12.85 -14.07
CA ARG A 899 11.04 13.67 -14.44
C ARG A 899 10.68 15.00 -15.09
N ASP A 900 9.54 15.06 -15.78
CA ASP A 900 9.03 16.28 -16.41
C ASP A 900 8.37 17.27 -15.42
N GLY A 901 8.44 16.99 -14.11
CA GLY A 901 7.86 17.79 -13.05
C GLY A 901 6.38 17.48 -12.77
N THR A 902 5.75 16.61 -13.56
CA THR A 902 4.36 16.19 -13.32
C THR A 902 4.24 15.15 -12.20
N VAL A 903 3.02 14.96 -11.70
CA VAL A 903 2.70 13.93 -10.71
C VAL A 903 1.68 12.96 -11.29
N LEU A 904 2.02 11.67 -11.27
CA LEU A 904 1.12 10.61 -11.74
C LEU A 904 0.36 9.98 -10.56
N PRO A 905 -0.97 10.08 -10.47
CA PRO A 905 -1.75 9.43 -9.42
C PRO A 905 -1.76 7.89 -9.57
N VAL A 906 -1.55 7.18 -8.46
CA VAL A 906 -1.57 5.72 -8.37
C VAL A 906 -2.32 5.28 -7.11
N GLU A 907 -3.17 4.26 -7.25
CA GLU A 907 -3.87 3.61 -6.13
C GLU A 907 -2.95 2.63 -5.39
N VAL A 908 -2.74 2.89 -4.10
CA VAL A 908 -1.86 2.10 -3.23
C VAL A 908 -2.67 1.54 -2.05
N LEU A 909 -2.36 0.31 -1.64
CA LEU A 909 -2.89 -0.29 -0.41
C LEU A 909 -2.07 0.19 0.79
N VAL A 910 -2.74 0.83 1.74
CA VAL A 910 -2.15 1.43 2.95
C VAL A 910 -2.86 0.96 4.20
N HIS A 911 -2.14 0.96 5.31
CA HIS A 911 -2.72 0.81 6.63
C HIS A 911 -3.32 2.16 7.08
N PRO A 912 -4.56 2.19 7.62
CA PRO A 912 -5.17 3.45 8.03
C PRO A 912 -4.50 4.08 9.26
N ASP A 913 -3.91 3.27 10.15
CA ASP A 913 -3.02 3.77 11.20
C ASP A 913 -1.66 4.20 10.62
N PRO A 914 -1.28 5.49 10.66
CA PRO A 914 -0.04 5.99 10.08
C PRO A 914 1.20 5.40 10.76
N ARG A 915 1.12 5.01 12.03
CA ARG A 915 2.25 4.44 12.78
C ARG A 915 2.56 3.02 12.33
N VAL A 916 1.51 2.24 12.04
CA VAL A 916 1.64 0.91 11.43
C VAL A 916 2.04 1.04 9.95
N GLN A 917 1.55 2.07 9.25
CA GLN A 917 1.94 2.36 7.87
C GLN A 917 3.45 2.65 7.75
N ALA A 918 4.05 3.34 8.73
CA ALA A 918 5.50 3.57 8.78
C ALA A 918 6.29 2.25 8.80
N ILE A 919 5.86 1.27 9.62
CA ILE A 919 6.45 -0.08 9.63
C ILE A 919 6.25 -0.79 8.28
N LEU A 920 5.05 -0.70 7.69
CA LEU A 920 4.79 -1.29 6.37
C LEU A 920 5.73 -0.71 5.30
N GLU A 921 5.95 0.60 5.32
CA GLU A 921 6.83 1.28 4.37
C GLU A 921 8.30 0.87 4.55
N GLN A 922 8.74 0.62 5.78
CA GLN A 922 10.06 0.03 6.05
C GLN A 922 10.19 -1.40 5.50
N ILE A 923 9.13 -2.20 5.55
CA ILE A 923 9.14 -3.58 5.03
C ILE A 923 9.04 -3.63 3.50
N ARG A 924 8.29 -2.70 2.91
CA ARG A 924 7.85 -2.77 1.51
C ARG A 924 8.54 -1.73 0.65
N GLU A 925 8.22 -0.45 0.78
CA GLU A 925 8.76 0.63 -0.04
C GLU A 925 10.29 0.78 0.12
N ALA A 926 10.79 0.79 1.36
CA ALA A 926 12.22 0.88 1.65
C ALA A 926 13.01 -0.31 1.08
N GLU A 927 12.50 -1.54 1.23
CA GLU A 927 13.16 -2.74 0.70
C GLU A 927 13.25 -2.71 -0.84
N LEU A 928 12.22 -2.22 -1.53
CA LEU A 928 12.28 -2.02 -2.98
C LEU A 928 13.35 -0.99 -3.37
N CYS A 929 13.38 0.16 -2.70
CA CYS A 929 14.41 1.18 -2.95
C CYS A 929 15.83 0.63 -2.69
N GLN A 930 16.03 -0.07 -1.58
CA GLN A 930 17.31 -0.70 -1.24
C GLN A 930 17.75 -1.73 -2.28
N THR A 931 16.81 -2.52 -2.82
CA THR A 931 17.07 -3.48 -3.89
C THR A 931 17.45 -2.78 -5.19
N ILE A 932 16.73 -1.73 -5.57
CA ILE A 932 17.03 -0.93 -6.77
C ILE A 932 18.44 -0.33 -6.68
N ASP A 933 18.86 0.13 -5.50
CA ASP A 933 20.15 0.76 -5.30
C ASP A 933 21.35 -0.20 -5.33
N ARG A 934 21.11 -1.52 -5.46
CA ARG A 934 22.19 -2.52 -5.59
C ARG A 934 23.02 -2.36 -6.86
N VAL A 935 22.45 -1.80 -7.93
CA VAL A 935 23.19 -1.47 -9.16
C VAL A 935 23.95 -0.13 -9.06
N ARG A 936 23.98 0.50 -7.86
CA ARG A 936 24.70 1.74 -7.56
C ARG A 936 24.37 2.91 -8.52
N PRO A 937 23.08 3.25 -8.72
CA PRO A 937 22.65 4.30 -9.67
C PRO A 937 22.99 5.73 -9.21
N ILE A 938 23.59 5.92 -8.02
CA ILE A 938 24.03 7.24 -7.54
C ILE A 938 25.31 7.68 -8.26
N TYR A 939 26.22 6.74 -8.48
CA TYR A 939 27.54 7.01 -9.07
C TYR A 939 27.61 6.67 -10.55
N ASN A 940 26.69 5.85 -11.04
CA ASN A 940 26.73 5.32 -12.38
C ASN A 940 25.41 5.56 -13.10
N ASP A 941 25.48 5.76 -14.42
CA ASP A 941 24.29 5.78 -15.26
C ASP A 941 23.71 4.36 -15.37
N ARG A 942 22.43 4.22 -15.01
CA ARG A 942 21.72 2.94 -14.92
C ARG A 942 20.36 2.98 -15.59
N ARG A 943 19.82 1.81 -15.90
CA ARG A 943 18.42 1.64 -16.32
C ARG A 943 17.64 0.88 -15.26
N ILE A 944 16.54 1.44 -14.77
CA ILE A 944 15.74 0.85 -13.69
C ILE A 944 14.34 0.55 -14.21
N PHE A 945 13.95 -0.72 -14.14
CA PHE A 945 12.61 -1.21 -14.45
C PHE A 945 11.90 -1.59 -13.15
N ALA A 946 10.98 -0.74 -12.69
CA ALA A 946 10.23 -0.92 -11.45
C ALA A 946 8.84 -1.50 -11.72
N LEU A 947 8.72 -2.83 -11.64
CA LEU A 947 7.48 -3.58 -11.91
C LEU A 947 6.64 -3.74 -10.64
N ASN A 948 5.99 -2.65 -10.24
CA ASN A 948 5.06 -2.61 -9.10
C ASN A 948 4.01 -1.50 -9.30
N ASN A 949 3.03 -1.43 -8.41
CA ASN A 949 2.00 -0.37 -8.37
C ASN A 949 2.11 0.50 -7.10
N LEU A 950 3.32 0.74 -6.60
CA LEU A 950 3.62 1.57 -5.42
C LEU A 950 4.13 2.96 -5.82
N THR A 951 4.05 3.91 -4.90
CA THR A 951 4.89 5.11 -4.92
C THR A 951 6.21 4.79 -4.23
N LEU A 952 7.32 5.01 -4.92
CA LEU A 952 8.68 4.83 -4.39
C LEU A 952 9.40 6.17 -4.46
N ASP A 953 10.44 6.36 -3.65
CA ASP A 953 11.32 7.52 -3.75
C ASP A 953 12.23 7.41 -4.98
N LEU A 954 11.61 7.55 -6.16
CA LEU A 954 12.21 7.51 -7.48
C LEU A 954 11.59 8.61 -8.33
N THR A 955 12.40 9.16 -9.23
CA THR A 955 11.93 10.06 -10.28
C THR A 955 11.71 9.23 -11.54
N TYR A 956 10.45 9.06 -11.94
CA TYR A 956 10.08 8.24 -13.08
C TYR A 956 10.24 9.01 -14.39
N ASP A 957 11.01 8.48 -15.32
CA ASP A 957 11.07 8.99 -16.69
C ASP A 957 9.78 8.60 -17.45
N ARG A 958 9.34 7.36 -17.25
CA ARG A 958 8.21 6.79 -17.98
C ARG A 958 7.44 5.83 -17.09
N VAL A 959 6.11 5.86 -17.20
CA VAL A 959 5.25 4.85 -16.60
C VAL A 959 4.39 4.22 -17.68
N VAL A 960 4.45 2.89 -17.80
CA VAL A 960 3.78 2.13 -18.86
C VAL A 960 2.95 0.98 -18.30
N SER A 961 1.97 0.49 -19.03
CA SER A 961 1.30 -0.77 -18.68
C SER A 961 2.22 -1.98 -18.94
N HIS A 962 1.97 -3.10 -18.28
CA HIS A 962 2.70 -4.35 -18.53
C HIS A 962 2.69 -4.75 -20.02
N ALA A 963 1.53 -4.60 -20.69
CA ALA A 963 1.40 -4.93 -22.11
C ALA A 963 2.28 -4.04 -23.01
N GLN A 964 2.42 -2.75 -22.69
CA GLN A 964 3.32 -1.84 -23.41
C GLN A 964 4.78 -2.21 -23.17
N LEU A 965 5.13 -2.64 -21.95
CA LEU A 965 6.49 -3.05 -21.62
C LEU A 965 6.90 -4.32 -22.39
N VAL A 966 6.05 -5.36 -22.41
CA VAL A 966 6.27 -6.58 -23.21
C VAL A 966 6.42 -6.26 -24.70
N ALA A 967 5.61 -5.32 -25.19
CA ALA A 967 5.61 -4.89 -26.58
C ALA A 967 6.82 -4.02 -26.97
N GLY A 968 7.58 -3.48 -26.01
CA GLY A 968 8.73 -2.59 -26.27
C GLY A 968 8.37 -1.12 -26.51
N GLY A 969 7.20 -0.66 -26.06
CA GLY A 969 6.72 0.71 -26.22
C GLY A 969 5.22 0.79 -26.51
N ASP A 970 4.69 2.02 -26.54
CA ASP A 970 3.32 2.24 -26.99
C ASP A 970 3.16 1.98 -28.50
N ARG A 971 1.92 1.98 -29.01
CA ARG A 971 1.67 1.66 -30.42
C ARG A 971 2.32 2.67 -31.37
N TRP A 972 2.40 3.95 -31.00
CA TRP A 972 3.02 5.00 -31.80
C TRP A 972 4.53 4.81 -31.91
N GLN A 973 5.18 4.56 -30.78
CA GLN A 973 6.63 4.29 -30.70
C GLN A 973 7.03 3.08 -31.53
N ARG A 974 6.24 2.00 -31.44
CA ARG A 974 6.51 0.79 -32.22
C ARG A 974 6.34 1.04 -33.72
N ALA A 975 5.28 1.74 -34.12
CA ALA A 975 5.04 2.08 -35.52
C ALA A 975 6.18 2.94 -36.09
N TRP A 976 6.54 4.03 -35.41
CA TRP A 976 7.64 4.90 -35.86
C TRP A 976 8.99 4.17 -35.96
N ARG A 977 9.32 3.29 -35.02
CA ARG A 977 10.59 2.54 -35.09
C ARG A 977 10.68 1.66 -36.33
N LEU A 978 9.58 1.02 -36.73
CA LEU A 978 9.56 0.09 -37.86
C LEU A 978 10.03 0.74 -39.17
N ASN A 979 9.51 1.92 -39.51
CA ASN A 979 9.81 2.53 -40.80
C ASN A 979 9.91 4.07 -40.78
N GLY A 980 9.71 4.76 -39.65
CA GLY A 980 9.89 6.22 -39.55
C GLY A 980 8.87 7.03 -40.34
N VAL A 981 7.73 6.44 -40.72
CA VAL A 981 6.68 7.09 -41.52
C VAL A 981 5.34 6.99 -40.77
N MET A 982 4.75 8.10 -40.37
CA MET A 982 3.48 8.12 -39.61
C MET A 982 2.36 8.83 -40.38
N PRO A 983 1.45 8.08 -41.03
CA PRO A 983 0.25 8.64 -41.61
C PRO A 983 -0.70 9.18 -40.52
N THR A 984 -1.42 10.27 -40.78
CA THR A 984 -2.43 10.78 -39.82
C THR A 984 -3.81 10.14 -40.00
N SER A 985 -4.03 9.43 -41.10
CA SER A 985 -5.29 8.75 -41.40
C SER A 985 -5.36 7.37 -40.75
N THR A 986 -6.51 7.01 -40.16
CA THR A 986 -6.72 5.71 -39.49
C THR A 986 -6.65 4.53 -40.46
N ALA A 987 -7.09 4.72 -41.69
CA ALA A 987 -7.03 3.70 -42.74
C ALA A 987 -5.57 3.44 -43.16
N ASP A 988 -4.79 4.50 -43.33
CA ASP A 988 -3.40 4.40 -43.76
C ASP A 988 -2.49 3.91 -42.61
N LEU A 989 -2.80 4.24 -41.35
CA LEU A 989 -2.13 3.66 -40.19
C LEU A 989 -2.31 2.13 -40.11
N SER A 990 -3.52 1.64 -40.38
CA SER A 990 -3.78 0.20 -40.38
C SER A 990 -3.13 -0.51 -41.56
N ALA A 991 -3.14 0.12 -42.75
CA ALA A 991 -2.45 -0.41 -43.93
C ALA A 991 -0.92 -0.45 -43.74
N ALA A 992 -0.34 0.60 -43.16
CA ALA A 992 1.09 0.71 -42.91
C ALA A 992 1.57 -0.24 -41.81
N TYR A 993 0.72 -0.51 -40.81
CA TYR A 993 1.10 -1.25 -39.61
C TYR A 993 0.04 -2.27 -39.17
N PRO A 994 -0.25 -3.29 -40.01
CA PRO A 994 -1.34 -4.25 -39.74
C PRO A 994 -1.11 -5.06 -38.46
N VAL A 995 0.15 -5.28 -38.07
CA VAL A 995 0.51 -5.96 -36.81
C VAL A 995 0.18 -5.11 -35.57
N ILE A 996 0.21 -3.78 -35.69
CA ILE A 996 -0.04 -2.84 -34.59
C ILE A 996 -1.51 -2.41 -34.56
N TRP A 997 -2.09 -2.15 -35.73
CA TRP A 997 -3.50 -1.83 -35.95
C TRP A 997 -4.07 -2.75 -37.04
N PRO A 998 -4.70 -3.86 -36.65
CA PRO A 998 -5.25 -4.83 -37.60
C PRO A 998 -6.35 -4.27 -38.51
N ASP A 999 -7.03 -3.20 -38.08
CA ASP A 999 -8.06 -2.52 -38.86
C ASP A 999 -8.17 -1.03 -38.50
N ALA A 1000 -8.74 -0.23 -39.41
CA ALA A 1000 -8.89 1.21 -39.23
C ALA A 1000 -9.68 1.62 -37.98
N LYS A 1001 -10.67 0.81 -37.55
CA LYS A 1001 -11.41 1.07 -36.30
C LYS A 1001 -10.54 0.85 -35.08
N SER A 1002 -9.61 -0.11 -35.13
CA SER A 1002 -8.63 -0.34 -34.07
C SER A 1002 -7.66 0.84 -33.93
N ALA A 1003 -7.27 1.49 -35.04
CA ALA A 1003 -6.51 2.75 -35.01
C ALA A 1003 -7.34 3.91 -34.46
N GLU A 1004 -8.57 4.07 -34.94
CA GLU A 1004 -9.49 5.13 -34.50
C GLU A 1004 -9.81 5.04 -32.99
N ASN A 1005 -10.17 3.85 -32.49
CA ASN A 1005 -10.45 3.63 -31.07
C ASN A 1005 -9.22 3.90 -30.19
N TYR A 1006 -8.03 3.58 -30.69
CA TYR A 1006 -6.78 3.87 -29.98
C TYR A 1006 -6.54 5.39 -29.88
N ILE A 1007 -6.71 6.12 -31.00
CA ILE A 1007 -6.62 7.59 -31.04
C ILE A 1007 -7.65 8.23 -30.11
N ILE A 1008 -8.90 7.77 -30.13
CA ILE A 1008 -9.97 8.28 -29.26
C ILE A 1008 -9.62 8.09 -27.77
N ARG A 1009 -9.11 6.92 -27.39
CA ARG A 1009 -8.69 6.65 -25.99
C ARG A 1009 -7.49 7.49 -25.58
N ASP A 1010 -6.55 7.69 -26.48
CA ASP A 1010 -5.33 8.47 -26.25
C ASP A 1010 -5.64 9.98 -26.10
N ARG A 1011 -6.67 10.49 -26.80
CA ARG A 1011 -7.21 11.87 -26.66
C ARG A 1011 -7.78 12.16 -25.26
N ILE A 1012 -8.36 11.16 -24.58
CA ILE A 1012 -8.96 11.34 -23.25
C ILE A 1012 -7.91 11.63 -22.16
N ASN A 1013 -6.65 11.20 -22.37
CA ASN A 1013 -5.57 11.37 -21.40
C ASN A 1013 -4.82 12.72 -21.52
N TYR A 1014 -5.13 13.58 -22.49
CA TYR A 1014 -4.46 14.88 -22.71
C TYR A 1014 -5.46 16.00 -23.10
N PRO A 1015 -6.10 16.66 -22.12
CA PRO A 1015 -7.20 17.59 -22.38
C PRO A 1015 -6.78 19.04 -22.75
N HIS A 1016 -5.49 19.40 -22.77
CA HIS A 1016 -5.03 20.80 -22.79
C HIS A 1016 -4.62 21.39 -24.16
N SER A 1017 -5.20 20.95 -25.28
CA SER A 1017 -4.88 21.53 -26.61
C SER A 1017 -6.14 21.92 -27.39
N PRO A 1018 -6.31 23.19 -27.82
CA PRO A 1018 -7.52 23.66 -28.49
C PRO A 1018 -7.69 23.23 -29.96
N LYS A 1019 -6.67 22.63 -30.61
CA LYS A 1019 -6.73 22.23 -32.04
C LYS A 1019 -6.27 20.77 -32.24
N GLU A 1020 -7.07 19.99 -32.97
CA GLU A 1020 -6.79 18.56 -33.22
C GLU A 1020 -5.47 18.30 -33.96
N SER A 1021 -5.04 19.21 -34.85
CA SER A 1021 -3.78 19.07 -35.60
C SER A 1021 -2.56 19.17 -34.67
N LEU A 1022 -2.49 20.17 -33.79
CA LEU A 1022 -1.34 20.41 -32.89
C LEU A 1022 -0.98 19.21 -31.99
N ILE A 1023 -1.95 18.38 -31.59
CA ILE A 1023 -1.72 17.20 -30.73
C ILE A 1023 -0.90 16.13 -31.48
N TRP A 1024 -1.18 15.94 -32.76
CA TRP A 1024 -0.50 14.97 -33.62
C TRP A 1024 0.92 15.40 -33.93
N GLU A 1025 1.09 16.67 -34.29
CA GLU A 1025 2.36 17.27 -34.70
C GLU A 1025 3.34 17.23 -33.54
N MET A 1026 2.92 17.69 -32.36
CA MET A 1026 3.77 17.72 -31.17
C MET A 1026 4.16 16.32 -30.68
N ARG A 1027 3.29 15.30 -30.86
CA ARG A 1027 3.59 13.92 -30.47
C ARG A 1027 4.62 13.27 -31.38
N VAL A 1028 4.45 13.35 -32.69
CA VAL A 1028 5.40 12.75 -33.64
C VAL A 1028 6.75 13.46 -33.57
N ILE A 1029 6.76 14.79 -33.42
CA ILE A 1029 7.99 15.56 -33.21
C ILE A 1029 8.70 15.16 -31.92
N LYS A 1030 7.99 15.08 -30.78
CA LYS A 1030 8.59 14.63 -29.50
C LYS A 1030 9.13 13.19 -29.61
N LEU A 1031 8.43 12.34 -30.33
CA LEU A 1031 8.79 10.94 -30.51
C LEU A 1031 10.01 10.76 -31.41
N ALA A 1032 10.10 11.50 -32.52
CA ALA A 1032 11.28 11.54 -33.37
C ALA A 1032 12.48 12.11 -32.59
N LYS A 1033 12.28 13.22 -31.87
CA LYS A 1033 13.33 13.84 -31.04
C LYS A 1033 13.85 12.87 -29.96
N ALA A 1034 12.98 12.10 -29.33
CA ALA A 1034 13.36 11.08 -28.35
C ALA A 1034 14.20 9.93 -28.95
N LEU A 1035 14.22 9.79 -30.28
CA LEU A 1035 15.03 8.82 -31.01
C LEU A 1035 16.23 9.48 -31.71
N GLY A 1036 16.49 10.78 -31.48
CA GLY A 1036 17.57 11.53 -32.13
C GLY A 1036 17.27 11.91 -33.59
N GLU A 1037 16.00 11.84 -34.01
CA GLU A 1037 15.55 12.11 -35.38
C GLU A 1037 14.71 13.40 -35.42
N THR A 1038 14.65 14.08 -36.57
CA THR A 1038 13.60 15.06 -36.88
C THR A 1038 12.49 14.42 -37.70
N ALA A 1039 11.26 14.92 -37.57
CA ALA A 1039 10.11 14.48 -38.35
C ALA A 1039 9.58 15.64 -39.19
N THR A 1040 9.45 15.42 -40.50
CA THR A 1040 8.97 16.43 -41.45
C THR A 1040 7.60 16.03 -42.00
N PRO A 1041 6.61 16.94 -42.02
CA PRO A 1041 5.28 16.66 -42.55
C PRO A 1041 5.21 16.84 -44.08
N TYR A 1042 4.49 15.92 -44.73
CA TYR A 1042 4.18 15.97 -46.16
C TYR A 1042 2.69 15.72 -46.37
N ARG A 1043 2.08 16.43 -47.32
CA ARG A 1043 0.76 16.06 -47.84
C ARG A 1043 0.96 14.98 -48.88
N TYR A 1044 0.12 13.97 -48.85
CA TYR A 1044 0.21 12.89 -49.82
C TYR A 1044 -1.16 12.46 -50.33
N ARG A 1045 -1.18 11.86 -51.53
CA ARG A 1045 -2.37 11.21 -52.08
C ARG A 1045 -1.94 9.96 -52.84
N LYS A 1046 -2.53 8.82 -52.49
CA LYS A 1046 -2.32 7.54 -53.20
C LYS A 1046 -2.92 7.58 -54.60
N LYS A 1047 -2.24 6.98 -55.57
CA LYS A 1047 -2.68 6.88 -56.96
C LYS A 1047 -4.09 6.26 -57.04
N GLY A 1048 -4.98 6.90 -57.80
CA GLY A 1048 -6.37 6.46 -57.98
C GLY A 1048 -7.35 6.82 -56.86
N LYS A 1049 -6.93 7.49 -55.78
CA LYS A 1049 -7.83 7.99 -54.73
C LYS A 1049 -8.19 9.47 -54.96
N ARG A 1050 -9.48 9.83 -54.82
CA ARG A 1050 -10.00 11.20 -54.90
C ARG A 1050 -10.38 11.70 -53.50
N GLY A 1051 -10.23 13.00 -53.23
CA GLY A 1051 -10.55 13.63 -51.92
C GLY A 1051 -9.40 14.45 -51.30
N PRO A 1052 -9.60 15.04 -50.11
CA PRO A 1052 -8.57 15.85 -49.43
C PRO A 1052 -7.31 15.02 -49.14
N ALA A 1053 -6.13 15.64 -49.30
CA ALA A 1053 -4.83 14.99 -49.13
C ALA A 1053 -4.45 14.92 -47.64
N PRO A 1054 -4.36 13.73 -47.02
CA PRO A 1054 -3.91 13.61 -45.64
C PRO A 1054 -2.42 13.95 -45.49
N THR A 1055 -2.01 14.18 -44.24
CA THR A 1055 -0.61 14.41 -43.86
C THR A 1055 0.06 13.09 -43.47
N VAL A 1056 1.35 12.97 -43.80
CA VAL A 1056 2.24 11.93 -43.32
C VAL A 1056 3.50 12.58 -42.76
N TRP A 1057 3.95 12.10 -41.62
CA TRP A 1057 5.21 12.52 -41.01
C TRP A 1057 6.31 11.54 -41.39
N VAL A 1058 7.44 12.04 -41.87
CA VAL A 1058 8.56 11.21 -42.31
C VAL A 1058 9.81 11.58 -41.54
N SER A 1059 10.50 10.57 -41.03
CA SER A 1059 11.77 10.71 -40.32
C SER A 1059 12.88 11.19 -41.27
N SER A 1060 13.73 12.08 -40.75
CA SER A 1060 14.99 12.51 -41.38
C SER A 1060 15.97 11.38 -41.68
N ARG A 1061 15.76 10.17 -41.15
CA ARG A 1061 16.57 8.99 -41.50
C ARG A 1061 16.38 8.53 -42.94
N HIS A 1062 15.36 9.04 -43.64
CA HIS A 1062 15.09 8.74 -45.05
C HIS A 1062 15.59 9.88 -45.93
N PRO A 1063 16.67 9.67 -46.72
CA PRO A 1063 17.15 10.66 -47.68
C PRO A 1063 16.13 10.97 -48.78
N ASP A 1064 15.28 9.99 -49.11
CA ASP A 1064 14.14 10.14 -50.02
C ASP A 1064 12.82 9.89 -49.27
N PRO A 1065 12.17 10.95 -48.77
CA PRO A 1065 10.91 10.85 -48.05
C PRO A 1065 9.76 10.30 -48.89
N ARG A 1066 9.77 10.52 -50.21
CA ARG A 1066 8.70 10.04 -51.10
C ARG A 1066 8.79 8.54 -51.26
N ALA A 1067 9.98 8.01 -51.56
CA ALA A 1067 10.21 6.58 -51.66
C ALA A 1067 9.87 5.84 -50.35
N ALA A 1068 10.20 6.44 -49.21
CA ALA A 1068 9.85 5.89 -47.90
C ALA A 1068 8.33 5.72 -47.72
N VAL A 1069 7.53 6.72 -48.09
CA VAL A 1069 6.07 6.65 -47.99
C VAL A 1069 5.48 5.68 -49.04
N GLU A 1070 5.98 5.71 -50.27
CA GLU A 1070 5.55 4.81 -51.35
C GLU A 1070 5.81 3.34 -51.02
N SER A 1071 6.90 3.03 -50.32
CA SER A 1071 7.23 1.65 -49.89
C SER A 1071 6.19 1.04 -48.92
N ILE A 1072 5.39 1.89 -48.25
CA ILE A 1072 4.45 1.48 -47.21
C ILE A 1072 3.01 1.63 -47.69
N LEU A 1073 2.69 2.74 -48.36
CA LEU A 1073 1.32 3.11 -48.74
C LEU A 1073 1.02 2.87 -50.23
N GLY A 1074 2.02 2.47 -51.01
CA GLY A 1074 1.94 2.31 -52.45
C GLY A 1074 2.14 3.63 -53.21
N GLU A 1075 2.05 3.56 -54.53
CA GLU A 1075 2.36 4.66 -55.45
C GLU A 1075 1.54 5.94 -55.16
N LEU A 1076 2.21 7.10 -55.13
CA LEU A 1076 1.60 8.39 -54.81
C LEU A 1076 1.35 9.23 -56.06
N SER A 1077 0.16 9.83 -56.18
CA SER A 1077 -0.18 10.85 -57.18
C SER A 1077 0.12 12.28 -56.72
N LEU A 1078 0.27 12.49 -55.41
CA LEU A 1078 0.63 13.79 -54.81
C LEU A 1078 1.58 13.50 -53.64
N PHE A 1079 2.68 14.24 -53.57
CA PHE A 1079 3.58 14.25 -52.42
C PHE A 1079 4.29 15.62 -52.38
N GLU A 1080 3.92 16.46 -51.43
CA GLU A 1080 4.44 17.82 -51.29
C GLU A 1080 4.77 18.12 -49.82
N PRO A 1081 5.88 18.81 -49.53
CA PRO A 1081 6.19 19.23 -48.17
C PRO A 1081 5.10 20.19 -47.67
N VAL A 1082 4.76 20.06 -46.39
CA VAL A 1082 3.90 21.03 -45.72
C VAL A 1082 4.82 22.00 -44.99
N GLU A 1083 4.77 23.29 -45.35
CA GLU A 1083 5.45 24.30 -44.54
C GLU A 1083 4.89 24.23 -43.12
N ALA A 1084 5.78 24.16 -42.13
CA ALA A 1084 5.40 24.19 -40.72
C ALA A 1084 4.96 25.62 -40.31
N GLU A 1085 4.09 26.26 -41.10
CA GLU A 1085 3.45 27.55 -40.79
C GLU A 1085 2.37 27.35 -39.71
N SER A 1086 2.80 27.05 -38.49
CA SER A 1086 2.02 27.32 -37.27
C SER A 1086 2.80 27.17 -35.97
N ILE A 1087 4.14 27.19 -35.99
CA ILE A 1087 4.93 26.99 -34.76
C ILE A 1087 5.36 28.32 -34.11
N ASN A 1088 5.45 29.45 -34.83
CA ASN A 1088 5.82 30.75 -34.24
C ASN A 1088 4.81 31.90 -34.41
N ASN A 1089 3.81 31.80 -35.29
CA ASN A 1089 2.85 32.88 -35.55
C ASN A 1089 1.41 32.45 -35.28
N ALA A 1090 1.09 32.07 -34.04
CA ALA A 1090 -0.28 32.29 -33.58
C ALA A 1090 -0.43 33.80 -33.40
N THR A 1091 -1.12 34.49 -34.29
CA THR A 1091 -1.66 35.82 -33.96
C THR A 1091 -2.61 35.63 -32.79
N TYR A 1092 -2.15 35.97 -31.59
CA TYR A 1092 -2.96 36.04 -30.39
C TYR A 1092 -3.87 37.26 -30.55
N GLU A 1093 -5.19 37.07 -30.47
CA GLU A 1093 -6.11 38.21 -30.38
C GLU A 1093 -5.74 39.04 -29.15
N PRO A 1094 -5.65 40.39 -29.25
CA PRO A 1094 -5.33 41.23 -28.11
C PRO A 1094 -6.32 40.98 -26.97
N ILE A 1095 -5.81 40.69 -25.78
CA ILE A 1095 -6.66 40.49 -24.60
C ILE A 1095 -6.77 41.84 -23.90
N THR A 1096 -7.97 42.42 -23.89
CA THR A 1096 -8.25 43.64 -23.13
C THR A 1096 -8.65 43.28 -21.70
N ILE A 1097 -7.76 43.56 -20.73
CA ILE A 1097 -8.03 43.35 -19.31
C ILE A 1097 -8.57 44.65 -18.72
N LYS A 1098 -9.82 44.63 -18.22
CA LYS A 1098 -10.40 45.76 -17.48
C LYS A 1098 -10.03 45.65 -16.00
N LEU A 1099 -9.26 46.62 -15.52
CA LEU A 1099 -8.94 46.79 -14.09
C LEU A 1099 -9.81 47.91 -13.51
N CYS A 1100 -9.96 47.94 -12.18
CA CYS A 1100 -10.63 49.03 -11.46
C CYS A 1100 -9.80 50.33 -11.58
N GLY A 1101 -9.93 51.02 -12.71
CA GLY A 1101 -9.19 52.25 -13.04
C GLY A 1101 -8.89 52.45 -14.53
N GLY A 1102 -9.08 51.44 -15.38
CA GLY A 1102 -8.83 51.52 -16.82
C GLY A 1102 -8.64 50.15 -17.48
N SER A 1103 -8.56 50.11 -18.81
CA SER A 1103 -8.30 48.89 -19.59
C SER A 1103 -6.88 48.86 -20.15
N VAL A 1104 -6.22 47.70 -20.07
CA VAL A 1104 -4.91 47.44 -20.70
C VAL A 1104 -5.10 46.38 -21.78
N GLU A 1105 -4.63 46.67 -22.99
CA GLU A 1105 -4.57 45.70 -24.09
C GLU A 1105 -3.19 45.05 -24.13
N LEU A 1106 -3.18 43.72 -24.10
CA LEU A 1106 -1.95 42.92 -24.18
C LEU A 1106 -1.95 42.12 -25.48
N SER A 1107 -0.87 42.22 -26.27
CA SER A 1107 -0.64 41.45 -27.49
C SER A 1107 0.79 40.90 -27.51
N GLY A 1108 0.95 39.60 -27.79
CA GLY A 1108 2.24 38.90 -27.78
C GLY A 1108 2.12 37.42 -27.40
N SER A 1109 3.19 36.64 -27.59
CA SER A 1109 3.22 35.21 -27.21
C SER A 1109 3.26 35.01 -25.69
N PRO A 1110 2.81 33.85 -25.15
CA PRO A 1110 2.83 33.57 -23.70
C PRO A 1110 4.19 33.78 -23.03
N VAL A 1111 5.27 33.53 -23.77
CA VAL A 1111 6.66 33.69 -23.30
C VAL A 1111 7.05 35.18 -23.22
N GLU A 1112 6.59 36.02 -24.16
CA GLU A 1112 6.82 37.46 -24.16
C GLU A 1112 5.98 38.18 -23.08
N LEU A 1113 4.74 37.73 -22.86
CA LEU A 1113 3.87 38.24 -21.79
C LEU A 1113 4.42 37.89 -20.40
N LEU A 1114 4.98 36.69 -20.22
CA LEU A 1114 5.68 36.28 -18.99
C LEU A 1114 6.93 37.13 -18.72
N ALA A 1115 7.67 37.52 -19.77
CA ALA A 1115 8.84 38.38 -19.65
C ALA A 1115 8.47 39.84 -19.29
N MET A 1116 7.35 40.37 -19.79
CA MET A 1116 6.85 41.71 -19.45
C MET A 1116 6.31 41.80 -18.02
N VAL A 1117 5.74 40.73 -17.49
CA VAL A 1117 5.13 40.67 -16.15
C VAL A 1117 6.16 40.47 -15.03
N ALA A 1118 7.37 40.01 -15.37
CA ALA A 1118 8.47 39.82 -14.42
C ALA A 1118 8.93 41.12 -13.72
N GLY A 1119 8.55 42.30 -14.24
CA GLY A 1119 8.83 43.61 -13.64
C GLY A 1119 7.63 44.34 -13.03
N ALA A 1120 6.43 43.74 -13.02
CA ALA A 1120 5.18 44.40 -12.61
C ALA A 1120 4.71 44.03 -11.19
N ASP A 1121 3.91 44.91 -10.59
CA ASP A 1121 3.26 44.75 -9.28
C ASP A 1121 2.61 43.35 -9.12
N PRO A 1122 2.77 42.67 -7.95
CA PRO A 1122 2.14 41.40 -7.60
C PRO A 1122 0.69 41.22 -8.08
N VAL A 1123 -0.15 42.26 -7.97
CA VAL A 1123 -1.57 42.19 -8.34
C VAL A 1123 -1.75 42.12 -9.86
N ALA A 1124 -0.94 42.86 -10.63
CA ALA A 1124 -0.95 42.81 -12.09
C ALA A 1124 -0.36 41.48 -12.60
N ARG A 1125 0.61 40.94 -11.87
CA ARG A 1125 1.20 39.63 -12.16
C ARG A 1125 0.21 38.49 -11.94
N ASP A 1126 -0.52 38.48 -10.83
CA ASP A 1126 -1.50 37.43 -10.56
C ASP A 1126 -2.71 37.53 -11.52
N ALA A 1127 -3.12 38.74 -11.89
CA ALA A 1127 -4.15 38.94 -12.92
C ALA A 1127 -3.70 38.48 -14.32
N ALA A 1128 -2.44 38.71 -14.70
CA ALA A 1128 -1.88 38.25 -15.96
C ALA A 1128 -1.67 36.73 -16.00
N ILE A 1129 -1.26 36.12 -14.89
CA ILE A 1129 -1.15 34.66 -14.76
C ILE A 1129 -2.54 34.00 -14.86
N MET A 1130 -3.56 34.60 -14.25
CA MET A 1130 -4.94 34.11 -14.34
C MET A 1130 -5.58 34.32 -15.72
N ALA A 1131 -5.09 35.27 -16.52
CA ALA A 1131 -5.50 35.43 -17.92
C ALA A 1131 -4.74 34.52 -18.89
N LEU A 1132 -3.57 33.99 -18.49
CA LEU A 1132 -2.74 33.05 -19.25
C LEU A 1132 -3.14 31.57 -19.04
N ILE A 1133 -3.77 31.26 -17.91
CA ILE A 1133 -4.38 29.95 -17.59
C ILE A 1133 -5.76 29.85 -18.26
#